data_AF-A0A7G9NVW0-F1
#
_entry.id   AF-A0A7G9NVW0-F1
#
_cell.length_a   1.000
_cell.length_b   1.000
_cell.length_c   1.000
_cell.angle_alpha   90.00
_cell.angle_beta   90.00
_cell.angle_gamma   90.00
#
_symmetry.space_group_name_H-M   'P 1'
#
loop_
_entity.id
_entity.type
_entity.pdbx_description
1 polymer ?
#
loop_
_entity_poly.entity_id
_entity_poly.type
_entity_poly.pdbx_seq_one_letter_code
_entity_poly.pdbx_strand_id
1 'polypeptide(L)'
;MLLCFATGAAEVFAADPVIPEGVNKEDLSPEQLRELRIRKAQRLLEQMNKNKNKPTPESAPEQPAPGQDQPAEAPPGVKVVQLDLQTLLSEGGGGRGRTSGVEDPIWEFELPPGQKLMLVPLNPLPVDQPVDLDMFKTMRLVGARQLAWYLPDDQDARGGRRGGGRRGGHGELQIDPPLLAINVTLRRGNVVHYTLARRINYAKLSERGNQAYAVLLDRNQLKRPELPTRTNNADSRQRLEAMVEYRQAMDNYNRQIAFVQQLPIEFTKPTPSVIYGVFAVPVLARDIEFSGLEGDSWKVPLDLLQRLQEYAGGRSNHFEIDQALAELLKIDHVYSQRTAAIVIADSGVMSKLPADSPLIGKIQTLLQSNDRATRMRLVSALASSKSSVPIVGELLAKAVSDPDPEVGLIAMQAQAGEVSGKGQMSPAQVDALADGAQRLLVKAEDQPVAEVLAVPLEAAGKRQELVKPFAEKIDLTQAPASRRAAMVDLVVEGAAAGELLPMRWLSDQLLGGGDADLQQRTLSKILAMAEPAPEAGKNQRRRSGQNRFDLYSANHGLMDCLASPSASVRAMAWKALEQFEVTRNTRGRGGRDGENPLDRSEPSAIYDALVTASLAVKPTPTQIVRVLEPEVREPEVAAALQRVMLEGHGPTRLAAMRLILPTSGKAAGDWLVGMTADQRLITARVWYERYPMPEGDVATTVDPAAAAKATSKPTAGGFFGMLKAAIGAGGNQPANAPADQDANAPAENGAETPAAPTQAAEMTPDMQAPLSVGLLRITVIEGQTRPPIFDWFGEQMAEDLRPRPRQWAQAFANPDALLIGMASPDEPYALACCEAMISTVVAPTPGTAEQLRAAAVQHAGSIQDPVQQAEQLATIWQTVKQQLAEQLTEQVPGKYKMTLKIYERGKQPAAAGAKFTPYDLGEVLINLNGGSVALGPEPLDAELVATPFAISLVNPQQLVDIAAKKGSELDLALTPEQPVNLEPAGAGNYSGKVNARGQVIGVELIRQP
;
A
#
# COMPACT_ATOMS: atom_id res chain seq x y z
N MET A 1 -3.62 -23.08 -61.80
CA MET A 1 -3.33 -22.32 -63.03
C MET A 1 -4.63 -22.28 -63.83
N LEU A 2 -5.34 -21.14 -63.87
CA LEU A 2 -6.74 -20.99 -64.32
C LEU A 2 -7.71 -21.62 -63.30
N LEU A 3 -8.36 -20.91 -62.37
CA LEU A 3 -9.59 -20.18 -62.67
C LEU A 3 -9.98 -19.16 -61.56
N CYS A 4 -9.11 -18.92 -60.56
CA CYS A 4 -9.38 -17.95 -59.46
C CYS A 4 -8.23 -16.95 -59.19
N PHE A 5 -7.36 -16.54 -60.10
CA PHE A 5 -7.70 -15.61 -61.19
C PHE A 5 -8.90 -14.65 -61.03
N ALA A 6 -9.52 -14.47 -59.84
CA ALA A 6 -10.73 -13.63 -59.69
C ALA A 6 -10.70 -12.56 -58.59
N THR A 7 -10.02 -12.75 -57.44
CA THR A 7 -10.19 -11.80 -56.31
C THR A 7 -8.96 -10.96 -55.95
N GLY A 8 -7.74 -11.44 -56.14
CA GLY A 8 -6.54 -10.60 -55.98
C GLY A 8 -6.38 -9.52 -57.07
N ALA A 9 -7.07 -9.68 -58.19
CA ALA A 9 -7.21 -8.64 -59.22
C ALA A 9 -8.14 -7.49 -58.78
N ALA A 10 -8.93 -7.66 -57.71
CA ALA A 10 -9.87 -6.64 -57.25
C ALA A 10 -9.17 -5.46 -56.55
N GLU A 11 -8.11 -5.71 -55.78
CA GLU A 11 -7.41 -4.65 -55.04
C GLU A 11 -6.58 -3.72 -55.94
N VAL A 12 -6.07 -4.23 -57.07
CA VAL A 12 -5.28 -3.41 -58.00
C VAL A 12 -6.18 -2.49 -58.85
N PHE A 13 -7.47 -2.84 -59.03
CA PHE A 13 -8.44 -2.01 -59.77
C PHE A 13 -9.33 -1.12 -58.89
N ALA A 14 -9.43 -1.38 -57.59
CA ALA A 14 -10.22 -0.55 -56.66
C ALA A 14 -9.44 0.63 -56.06
N ALA A 15 -8.11 0.63 -56.11
CA ALA A 15 -7.32 1.77 -55.65
C ALA A 15 -7.44 2.93 -56.65
N ASP A 16 -7.91 4.09 -56.17
CA ASP A 16 -8.04 5.29 -56.99
C ASP A 16 -6.71 5.64 -57.71
N PRO A 17 -6.75 6.02 -59.01
CA PRO A 17 -5.57 6.50 -59.71
C PRO A 17 -5.10 7.82 -59.07
N VAL A 18 -3.80 7.99 -58.93
CA VAL A 18 -3.23 9.26 -58.45
C VAL A 18 -3.46 10.29 -59.56
N ILE A 19 -4.33 11.26 -59.29
CA ILE A 19 -4.65 12.34 -60.23
C ILE A 19 -3.58 13.44 -60.07
N PRO A 20 -3.00 13.97 -61.17
CA PRO A 20 -2.05 15.08 -61.09
C PRO A 20 -2.68 16.29 -60.39
N GLU A 21 -1.89 17.02 -59.58
CA GLU A 21 -2.36 18.24 -58.91
C GLU A 21 -2.92 19.24 -59.93
N GLY A 22 -4.15 19.74 -59.67
CA GLY A 22 -4.84 20.71 -60.53
C GLY A 22 -5.89 20.13 -61.50
N VAL A 23 -6.13 18.81 -61.52
CA VAL A 23 -7.15 18.18 -62.37
C VAL A 23 -8.30 17.63 -61.51
N ASN A 24 -9.53 18.05 -61.81
CA ASN A 24 -10.72 17.53 -61.13
C ASN A 24 -11.09 16.14 -61.65
N LYS A 25 -11.43 15.23 -60.74
CA LYS A 25 -11.73 13.81 -61.05
C LYS A 25 -12.93 13.64 -61.98
N GLU A 26 -13.86 14.59 -61.97
CA GLU A 26 -15.09 14.58 -62.76
C GLU A 26 -14.87 15.00 -64.22
N ASP A 27 -13.75 15.65 -64.54
CA ASP A 27 -13.41 16.11 -65.90
C ASP A 27 -12.64 15.06 -66.74
N LEU A 28 -12.28 13.92 -66.13
CA LEU A 28 -11.52 12.86 -66.79
C LEU A 28 -12.45 11.87 -67.49
N SER A 29 -12.17 11.58 -68.77
CA SER A 29 -12.93 10.58 -69.50
C SER A 29 -12.67 9.16 -68.94
N PRO A 30 -13.62 8.22 -69.08
CA PRO A 30 -13.43 6.84 -68.63
C PRO A 30 -12.19 6.15 -69.22
N GLU A 31 -11.77 6.53 -70.43
CA GLU A 31 -10.56 6.00 -71.06
C GLU A 31 -9.27 6.54 -70.41
N GLN A 32 -9.23 7.81 -70.02
CA GLN A 32 -8.08 8.42 -69.33
C GLN A 32 -7.89 7.81 -67.94
N LEU A 33 -8.99 7.57 -67.21
CA LEU A 33 -8.98 6.86 -65.93
C LEU A 33 -8.47 5.42 -66.08
N ARG A 34 -8.82 4.75 -67.18
CA ARG A 34 -8.33 3.39 -67.49
C ARG A 34 -6.84 3.37 -67.79
N GLU A 35 -6.33 4.33 -68.55
CA GLU A 35 -4.91 4.41 -68.89
C GLU A 35 -4.02 4.69 -67.66
N LEU A 36 -4.48 5.55 -66.74
CA LEU A 36 -3.79 5.81 -65.47
C LEU A 36 -3.71 4.57 -64.57
N ARG A 37 -4.76 3.75 -64.54
CA ARG A 37 -4.77 2.47 -63.80
C ARG A 37 -3.77 1.47 -64.38
N ILE A 38 -3.64 1.39 -65.70
CA ILE A 38 -2.70 0.49 -66.38
C ILE A 38 -1.24 0.89 -66.07
N ARG A 39 -0.90 2.18 -66.14
CA ARG A 39 0.47 2.66 -65.83
C ARG A 39 0.87 2.40 -64.37
N LYS A 40 -0.07 2.52 -63.42
CA LYS A 40 0.16 2.21 -62.00
C LYS A 40 0.46 0.73 -61.77
N ALA A 41 -0.29 -0.16 -62.42
CA ALA A 41 -0.07 -1.60 -62.33
C ALA A 41 1.30 -2.04 -62.90
N GLN A 42 1.75 -1.42 -64.00
CA GLN A 42 3.06 -1.71 -64.60
C GLN A 42 4.24 -1.32 -63.68
N ARG A 43 4.18 -0.17 -63.01
CA ARG A 43 5.23 0.27 -62.06
C ARG A 43 5.35 -0.63 -60.83
N LEU A 44 4.23 -1.12 -60.30
CA LEU A 44 4.23 -2.03 -59.14
C LEU A 44 4.85 -3.39 -59.50
N LEU A 45 4.59 -3.89 -60.71
CA LEU A 45 5.19 -5.11 -61.23
C LEU A 45 6.72 -5.00 -61.41
N GLU A 46 7.21 -3.85 -61.88
CA GLU A 46 8.66 -3.58 -61.98
C GLU A 46 9.35 -3.48 -60.62
N GLN A 47 8.71 -2.88 -59.62
CA GLN A 47 9.26 -2.79 -58.26
C GLN A 47 9.34 -4.16 -57.58
N MET A 48 8.32 -5.00 -57.73
CA MET A 48 8.31 -6.35 -57.14
C MET A 48 9.36 -7.28 -57.75
N ASN A 49 9.72 -7.08 -59.02
CA ASN A 49 10.76 -7.87 -59.69
C ASN A 49 12.19 -7.43 -59.33
N LYS A 50 12.41 -6.15 -58.99
CA LYS A 50 13.75 -5.66 -58.61
C LYS A 50 14.20 -6.11 -57.21
N ASN A 51 13.28 -6.32 -56.27
CA ASN A 51 13.64 -6.63 -54.88
C ASN A 51 13.86 -8.12 -54.57
N LYS A 52 13.60 -9.04 -55.51
CA LYS A 52 13.69 -10.49 -55.24
C LYS A 52 15.06 -11.14 -55.49
N ASN A 53 16.03 -10.43 -56.07
CA ASN A 53 17.29 -11.04 -56.50
C ASN A 53 18.53 -10.21 -56.10
N LYS A 54 19.06 -10.35 -54.86
CA LYS A 54 20.46 -10.79 -54.63
C LYS A 54 20.95 -10.75 -53.15
N PRO A 55 21.97 -11.57 -52.79
CA PRO A 55 22.48 -11.82 -51.42
C PRO A 55 23.81 -11.10 -51.09
N THR A 56 24.22 -11.19 -49.81
CA THR A 56 25.44 -10.62 -49.16
C THR A 56 26.77 -11.26 -49.60
N PRO A 57 27.89 -10.51 -49.58
CA PRO A 57 29.15 -11.04 -49.00
C PRO A 57 30.10 -10.01 -48.33
N GLU A 58 31.16 -10.55 -47.72
CA GLU A 58 32.17 -9.99 -46.80
C GLU A 58 33.53 -9.67 -47.49
N SER A 59 34.25 -8.63 -47.00
CA SER A 59 35.72 -8.33 -46.99
C SER A 59 36.56 -7.99 -48.26
N ALA A 60 37.36 -6.89 -48.20
CA ALA A 60 38.85 -6.75 -48.34
C ALA A 60 39.30 -5.26 -48.53
N PRO A 61 40.60 -4.86 -48.51
CA PRO A 61 41.32 -4.25 -47.36
C PRO A 61 41.88 -2.82 -47.59
N GLU A 62 42.17 -2.07 -46.52
CA GLU A 62 43.24 -1.05 -46.48
C GLU A 62 43.79 -0.89 -45.03
N GLN A 63 45.09 -0.57 -44.93
CA GLN A 63 46.01 -0.75 -43.79
C GLN A 63 46.07 0.45 -42.80
N PRO A 64 46.86 0.42 -41.69
CA PRO A 64 46.33 0.59 -40.33
C PRO A 64 46.57 1.97 -39.67
N ALA A 65 45.71 2.31 -38.70
CA ALA A 65 46.02 3.20 -37.58
C ALA A 65 45.78 2.43 -36.25
N PRO A 66 46.62 2.61 -35.22
CA PRO A 66 46.69 1.69 -34.10
C PRO A 66 45.69 2.04 -32.99
N GLY A 67 45.03 1.01 -32.46
CA GLY A 67 44.45 1.01 -31.12
C GLY A 67 42.93 0.96 -31.11
N GLN A 68 42.38 -0.26 -30.97
CA GLN A 68 41.33 -0.66 -30.02
C GLN A 68 40.65 -1.94 -30.53
N ASP A 69 41.17 -3.09 -30.11
CA ASP A 69 40.42 -4.35 -30.13
C ASP A 69 39.53 -4.39 -28.87
N GLN A 70 38.24 -4.11 -29.04
CA GLN A 70 37.20 -4.64 -28.17
C GLN A 70 36.19 -5.42 -29.05
N PRO A 71 35.90 -6.69 -28.74
CA PRO A 71 34.91 -7.46 -29.48
C PRO A 71 33.50 -6.86 -29.27
N ALA A 72 32.71 -6.79 -30.34
CA ALA A 72 31.35 -6.28 -30.33
C ALA A 72 30.48 -6.96 -29.27
N GLU A 73 29.92 -6.17 -28.34
CA GLU A 73 28.94 -6.63 -27.36
C GLU A 73 27.70 -7.19 -28.07
N ALA A 74 27.27 -8.40 -27.67
CA ALA A 74 26.01 -8.97 -28.09
C ALA A 74 24.84 -8.08 -27.63
N PRO A 75 23.75 -7.96 -28.42
CA PRO A 75 22.59 -7.17 -28.02
C PRO A 75 22.08 -7.63 -26.64
N PRO A 76 21.67 -6.69 -25.76
CA PRO A 76 21.28 -7.01 -24.40
C PRO A 76 20.20 -8.09 -24.40
N GLY A 77 20.54 -9.28 -23.88
CA GLY A 77 19.66 -10.43 -23.86
C GLY A 77 18.43 -10.13 -23.00
N VAL A 78 17.25 -10.11 -23.62
CA VAL A 78 15.98 -9.96 -22.89
C VAL A 78 15.84 -11.13 -21.92
N LYS A 79 15.80 -10.83 -20.61
CA LYS A 79 15.59 -11.84 -19.55
C LYS A 79 14.11 -12.19 -19.51
N VAL A 80 13.77 -13.41 -19.92
CA VAL A 80 12.37 -13.84 -20.12
C VAL A 80 11.93 -14.91 -19.13
N VAL A 81 12.88 -15.70 -18.64
CA VAL A 81 12.65 -16.73 -17.62
C VAL A 81 13.77 -16.69 -16.58
N GLN A 82 13.45 -17.01 -15.33
CA GLN A 82 14.41 -17.14 -14.24
C GLN A 82 14.31 -18.53 -13.64
N LEU A 83 15.44 -19.18 -13.36
CA LEU A 83 15.46 -20.46 -12.66
C LEU A 83 14.81 -20.33 -11.27
N ASP A 84 13.74 -21.09 -11.03
CA ASP A 84 13.07 -21.13 -9.74
C ASP A 84 13.80 -22.09 -8.79
N LEU A 85 14.83 -21.56 -8.14
CA LEU A 85 15.63 -22.33 -7.19
C LEU A 85 14.82 -22.87 -6.01
N GLN A 86 13.76 -22.16 -5.59
CA GLN A 86 12.92 -22.57 -4.48
C GLN A 86 12.19 -23.86 -4.84
N THR A 87 11.53 -23.88 -6.00
CA THR A 87 10.88 -25.09 -6.50
C THR A 87 11.91 -26.18 -6.78
N LEU A 88 13.06 -25.84 -7.38
CA LEU A 88 14.13 -26.81 -7.67
C LEU A 88 14.62 -27.52 -6.40
N LEU A 89 14.67 -26.81 -5.26
CA LEU A 89 15.11 -27.35 -3.97
C LEU A 89 14.00 -28.03 -3.17
N SER A 90 12.74 -27.68 -3.41
CA SER A 90 11.60 -28.24 -2.68
C SER A 90 11.38 -29.74 -2.98
N GLU A 91 10.95 -30.51 -1.97
CA GLU A 91 10.72 -31.96 -2.11
C GLU A 91 9.68 -32.31 -3.20
N GLY A 92 8.82 -31.35 -3.58
CA GLY A 92 7.83 -31.51 -4.67
C GLY A 92 8.30 -31.11 -6.06
N GLY A 93 9.41 -30.36 -6.18
CA GLY A 93 9.79 -29.68 -7.43
C GLY A 93 10.89 -30.35 -8.27
N GLY A 94 11.29 -31.59 -7.97
CA GLY A 94 12.10 -32.40 -8.89
C GLY A 94 13.20 -33.26 -8.27
N GLY A 95 13.43 -33.17 -6.96
CA GLY A 95 14.53 -33.87 -6.29
C GLY A 95 14.22 -35.27 -5.76
N ARG A 96 13.24 -35.36 -4.85
CA ARG A 96 12.72 -36.63 -4.36
C ARG A 96 11.56 -37.09 -5.22
N GLY A 97 11.86 -37.62 -6.41
CA GLY A 97 11.02 -38.68 -6.95
C GLY A 97 9.56 -38.32 -7.27
N ARG A 98 9.30 -37.23 -8.01
CA ARG A 98 8.45 -37.40 -9.21
C ARG A 98 9.27 -38.07 -10.33
N THR A 99 9.98 -39.13 -9.98
CA THR A 99 10.39 -40.18 -10.92
C THR A 99 9.16 -40.93 -11.44
N SER A 100 8.00 -40.77 -10.79
CA SER A 100 6.71 -41.29 -11.25
C SER A 100 5.99 -40.28 -12.16
N GLY A 101 6.58 -39.97 -13.31
CA GLY A 101 5.91 -39.36 -14.46
C GLY A 101 5.55 -37.88 -14.36
N VAL A 102 5.75 -37.16 -15.46
CA VAL A 102 4.95 -35.97 -15.75
C VAL A 102 3.54 -36.48 -16.03
N GLU A 103 2.57 -36.06 -15.23
CA GLU A 103 1.17 -36.37 -15.47
C GLU A 103 0.66 -35.43 -16.56
N ASP A 104 0.69 -35.90 -17.79
CA ASP A 104 0.03 -35.25 -18.92
C ASP A 104 -1.15 -36.11 -19.36
N PRO A 105 -2.30 -35.51 -19.72
CA PRO A 105 -3.45 -36.26 -20.16
C PRO A 105 -3.14 -37.09 -21.43
N ILE A 106 -2.31 -36.58 -22.33
CA ILE A 106 -2.08 -37.11 -23.69
C ILE A 106 -0.78 -37.89 -23.78
N TRP A 107 0.28 -37.45 -23.10
CA TRP A 107 1.64 -37.98 -23.27
C TRP A 107 2.13 -38.74 -22.03
N GLU A 108 2.69 -39.93 -22.26
CA GLU A 108 3.42 -40.70 -21.24
C GLU A 108 4.85 -40.91 -21.70
N PHE A 109 5.83 -40.49 -20.89
CA PHE A 109 7.25 -40.63 -21.24
C PHE A 109 7.76 -42.07 -21.01
N GLU A 110 8.33 -42.66 -22.05
CA GLU A 110 9.08 -43.92 -22.04
C GLU A 110 10.56 -43.64 -22.35
N LEU A 111 11.34 -43.39 -21.29
CA LEU A 111 12.75 -43.08 -21.45
C LEU A 111 13.59 -44.34 -21.76
N PRO A 112 14.66 -44.19 -22.56
CA PRO A 112 15.66 -45.25 -22.74
C PRO A 112 16.28 -45.70 -21.40
N PRO A 113 16.69 -46.97 -21.27
CA PRO A 113 17.44 -47.44 -20.11
C PRO A 113 18.66 -46.56 -19.84
N GLY A 114 18.89 -46.19 -18.58
CA GLY A 114 19.99 -45.32 -18.18
C GLY A 114 19.72 -43.82 -18.38
N GLN A 115 18.50 -43.41 -18.71
CA GLN A 115 18.04 -42.03 -18.64
C GLN A 115 16.95 -41.86 -17.57
N LYS A 116 16.85 -40.66 -17.00
CA LYS A 116 15.78 -40.26 -16.08
C LYS A 116 15.21 -38.90 -16.51
N LEU A 117 13.93 -38.68 -16.20
CA LEU A 117 13.31 -37.37 -16.41
C LEU A 117 13.79 -36.43 -15.31
N MET A 118 14.14 -35.22 -15.71
CA MET A 118 14.39 -34.10 -14.82
C MET A 118 13.48 -32.94 -15.22
N LEU A 119 12.82 -32.36 -14.22
CA LEU A 119 12.02 -31.16 -14.37
C LEU A 119 12.82 -29.99 -13.84
N VAL A 120 12.99 -28.97 -14.67
CA VAL A 120 13.70 -27.73 -14.32
C VAL A 120 12.66 -26.62 -14.20
N PRO A 121 12.32 -26.17 -12.99
CA PRO A 121 11.31 -25.14 -12.78
C PRO A 121 11.84 -23.75 -13.12
N LEU A 122 11.04 -22.98 -13.83
CA LEU A 122 11.35 -21.65 -14.34
C LEU A 122 10.19 -20.72 -14.05
N ASN A 123 10.50 -19.56 -13.47
CA ASN A 123 9.56 -18.46 -13.29
C ASN A 123 9.54 -17.63 -14.57
N PRO A 124 8.42 -17.61 -15.31
CA PRO A 124 8.26 -16.71 -16.45
C PRO A 124 8.18 -15.26 -15.95
N LEU A 125 9.00 -14.38 -16.53
CA LEU A 125 8.95 -12.95 -16.27
C LEU A 125 7.91 -12.30 -17.19
N PRO A 126 7.25 -11.19 -16.77
CA PRO A 126 6.37 -10.43 -17.65
C PRO A 126 7.12 -9.97 -18.91
N VAL A 127 6.53 -10.19 -20.08
CA VAL A 127 7.14 -9.81 -21.36
C VAL A 127 6.34 -8.74 -22.09
N ASP A 128 7.05 -7.71 -22.54
CA ASP A 128 6.49 -6.64 -23.38
C ASP A 128 6.47 -7.02 -24.86
N GLN A 129 7.03 -8.14 -25.27
CA GLN A 129 6.95 -8.63 -26.65
C GLN A 129 6.69 -10.13 -26.63
N PRO A 130 6.05 -10.70 -27.67
CA PRO A 130 5.94 -12.14 -27.77
C PRO A 130 7.33 -12.77 -27.79
N VAL A 131 7.59 -13.67 -26.84
CA VAL A 131 8.85 -14.39 -26.74
C VAL A 131 8.62 -15.87 -26.88
N ASP A 132 9.26 -16.48 -27.87
CA ASP A 132 9.28 -17.92 -28.05
C ASP A 132 10.32 -18.56 -27.13
N LEU A 133 9.87 -19.39 -26.19
CA LEU A 133 10.74 -20.12 -25.27
C LEU A 133 11.62 -21.14 -26.01
N ASP A 134 11.25 -21.56 -27.23
CA ASP A 134 12.08 -22.44 -28.04
C ASP A 134 13.28 -21.74 -28.66
N MET A 135 13.24 -20.40 -28.76
CA MET A 135 14.41 -19.60 -29.10
C MET A 135 15.42 -19.56 -27.94
N PHE A 136 14.99 -19.86 -26.71
CA PHE A 136 15.83 -20.04 -25.52
C PHE A 136 16.47 -21.43 -25.47
N LYS A 137 17.01 -21.91 -26.60
CA LYS A 137 18.03 -22.99 -26.66
C LYS A 137 19.29 -22.68 -25.84
N THR A 138 19.32 -21.55 -25.13
CA THR A 138 20.36 -21.11 -24.21
C THR A 138 20.28 -21.85 -22.88
N MET A 139 19.09 -22.29 -22.40
CA MET A 139 19.03 -23.21 -21.26
C MET A 139 19.38 -24.63 -21.70
N ARG A 140 20.68 -24.86 -21.90
CA ARG A 140 21.21 -26.20 -22.14
C ARG A 140 21.61 -26.79 -20.83
N LEU A 141 21.05 -27.96 -20.57
CA LEU A 141 21.59 -28.87 -19.60
C LEU A 141 22.63 -29.75 -20.29
N VAL A 142 23.92 -29.54 -20.01
CA VAL A 142 24.99 -30.29 -20.68
C VAL A 142 24.83 -31.79 -20.45
N GLY A 143 24.82 -32.57 -21.53
CA GLY A 143 24.59 -34.02 -21.50
C GLY A 143 23.13 -34.44 -21.39
N ALA A 144 22.18 -33.50 -21.29
CA ALA A 144 20.76 -33.80 -21.30
C ALA A 144 20.08 -33.31 -22.59
N ARG A 145 18.94 -33.92 -22.91
CA ARG A 145 18.11 -33.54 -24.05
C ARG A 145 16.80 -32.95 -23.55
N GLN A 146 16.52 -31.71 -23.91
CA GLN A 146 15.20 -31.13 -23.69
C GLN A 146 14.16 -31.89 -24.54
N LEU A 147 13.06 -32.31 -23.91
CA LEU A 147 12.00 -33.08 -24.54
C LEU A 147 10.78 -32.20 -24.85
N ALA A 148 10.38 -31.37 -23.88
CA ALA A 148 9.19 -30.54 -23.93
C ALA A 148 9.22 -29.47 -22.81
N TRP A 149 8.23 -28.59 -22.82
CA TRP A 149 7.81 -27.74 -21.72
C TRP A 149 6.57 -28.34 -21.06
N TYR A 150 6.54 -28.34 -19.73
CA TYR A 150 5.38 -28.71 -18.93
C TYR A 150 4.76 -27.46 -18.29
N LEU A 151 3.50 -27.23 -18.59
CA LEU A 151 2.71 -26.07 -18.20
C LEU A 151 1.61 -26.54 -17.23
N PRO A 152 1.88 -26.65 -15.92
CA PRO A 152 0.85 -27.03 -14.96
C PRO A 152 -0.29 -26.00 -14.95
N ASP A 153 -1.47 -26.40 -14.49
CA ASP A 153 -2.51 -25.44 -14.14
C ASP A 153 -2.21 -24.85 -12.76
N ASP A 154 -2.48 -23.56 -12.55
CA ASP A 154 -2.19 -22.85 -11.29
C ASP A 154 -2.87 -23.51 -10.07
N GLN A 155 -3.99 -24.23 -10.30
CA GLN A 155 -4.67 -25.00 -9.26
C GLN A 155 -3.88 -26.26 -8.86
N ASP A 156 -3.18 -26.89 -9.79
CA ASP A 156 -2.41 -28.12 -9.55
C ASP A 156 -1.01 -27.80 -8.97
N ALA A 157 -0.44 -26.64 -9.32
CA ALA A 157 0.85 -26.17 -8.78
C ALA A 157 0.83 -25.92 -7.26
N ARG A 158 -0.34 -25.64 -6.66
CA ARG A 158 -0.49 -25.34 -5.23
C ARG A 158 -0.71 -26.56 -4.32
N GLY A 159 -0.46 -27.78 -4.82
CA GLY A 159 -0.36 -28.98 -3.96
C GLY A 159 -1.70 -29.58 -3.50
N GLY A 160 -2.82 -29.23 -4.13
CA GLY A 160 -4.10 -29.88 -3.88
C GLY A 160 -4.14 -31.23 -4.59
N ARG A 161 -3.98 -32.34 -3.85
CA ARG A 161 -4.34 -33.68 -4.36
C ARG A 161 -5.75 -33.61 -4.93
N ARG A 162 -5.92 -33.69 -6.26
CA ARG A 162 -7.19 -34.09 -6.86
C ARG A 162 -7.47 -35.50 -6.35
N GLY A 163 -8.19 -35.58 -5.23
CA GLY A 163 -8.84 -36.81 -4.81
C GLY A 163 -9.73 -37.23 -5.96
N GLY A 164 -9.39 -38.35 -6.59
CA GLY A 164 -10.10 -38.93 -7.73
C GLY A 164 -11.53 -39.30 -7.38
N GLY A 165 -12.39 -38.29 -7.26
CA GLY A 165 -13.83 -38.44 -7.34
C GLY A 165 -14.14 -38.89 -8.76
N ARG A 166 -14.20 -40.22 -8.95
CA ARG A 166 -14.70 -40.86 -10.14
C ARG A 166 -16.07 -40.26 -10.47
N ARG A 167 -16.11 -39.27 -11.37
CA ARG A 167 -17.33 -38.90 -12.08
C ARG A 167 -17.67 -40.07 -13.00
N GLY A 168 -18.40 -41.03 -12.47
CA GLY A 168 -18.99 -42.15 -13.22
C GLY A 168 -20.17 -41.72 -14.08
N GLY A 169 -20.02 -40.63 -14.85
CA GLY A 169 -21.00 -40.18 -15.83
C GLY A 169 -20.71 -40.84 -17.19
N HIS A 170 -21.69 -41.54 -17.73
CA HIS A 170 -21.59 -42.23 -19.01
C HIS A 170 -21.25 -41.27 -20.18
N GLY A 171 -20.13 -41.52 -20.87
CA GLY A 171 -20.07 -41.45 -22.33
C GLY A 171 -19.53 -40.19 -23.02
N GLU A 172 -19.27 -39.08 -22.35
CA GLU A 172 -18.63 -37.91 -22.98
C GLU A 172 -17.10 -37.97 -22.85
N LEU A 173 -16.40 -37.84 -23.97
CA LEU A 173 -14.94 -37.74 -24.02
C LEU A 173 -14.52 -36.50 -23.24
N GLN A 174 -13.86 -36.67 -22.09
CA GLN A 174 -13.29 -35.55 -21.35
C GLN A 174 -12.18 -34.91 -22.19
N ILE A 175 -12.31 -33.60 -22.46
CA ILE A 175 -11.30 -32.81 -23.19
C ILE A 175 -10.46 -32.06 -22.17
N ASP A 176 -9.41 -32.70 -21.68
CA ASP A 176 -8.36 -31.99 -20.95
C ASP A 176 -7.32 -31.48 -21.97
N PRO A 177 -6.90 -30.20 -21.93
CA PRO A 177 -5.88 -29.67 -22.83
C PRO A 177 -4.50 -30.31 -22.53
N PRO A 178 -3.60 -30.38 -23.53
CA PRO A 178 -2.22 -30.80 -23.31
C PRO A 178 -1.54 -29.91 -22.27
N LEU A 179 -0.82 -30.50 -21.33
CA LEU A 179 0.04 -29.78 -20.40
C LEU A 179 1.49 -29.75 -20.90
N LEU A 180 1.85 -30.69 -21.79
CA LEU A 180 3.13 -30.78 -22.46
C LEU A 180 3.08 -30.15 -23.86
N ALA A 181 4.02 -29.24 -24.12
CA ALA A 181 4.16 -28.55 -25.39
C ALA A 181 5.63 -28.52 -25.83
N ILE A 182 5.85 -28.50 -27.15
CA ILE A 182 7.20 -28.23 -27.69
C ILE A 182 7.34 -26.72 -27.87
N ASN A 183 6.46 -26.09 -28.65
CA ASN A 183 6.52 -24.64 -28.86
C ASN A 183 5.66 -23.91 -27.83
N VAL A 184 6.30 -23.02 -27.07
CA VAL A 184 5.64 -22.18 -26.06
C VAL A 184 6.08 -20.74 -26.26
N THR A 185 5.11 -19.84 -26.44
CA THR A 185 5.34 -18.41 -26.59
C THR A 185 4.69 -17.65 -25.44
N LEU A 186 5.49 -16.88 -24.71
CA LEU A 186 4.99 -15.91 -23.72
C LEU A 186 4.53 -14.66 -24.46
N ARG A 187 3.32 -14.18 -24.19
CA ARG A 187 2.75 -12.95 -24.80
C ARG A 187 2.45 -11.90 -23.73
N ARG A 188 2.25 -10.65 -24.16
CA ARG A 188 1.80 -9.54 -23.31
C ARG A 188 0.55 -9.92 -22.50
N GLY A 189 0.46 -9.41 -21.29
CA GLY A 189 -0.69 -9.64 -20.40
C GLY A 189 -0.63 -10.96 -19.62
N ASN A 190 0.56 -11.51 -19.40
CA ASN A 190 0.77 -12.79 -18.70
C ASN A 190 -0.04 -13.92 -19.34
N VAL A 191 0.08 -14.09 -20.65
CA VAL A 191 -0.58 -15.15 -21.40
C VAL A 191 0.45 -16.07 -22.04
N VAL A 192 0.33 -17.38 -21.82
CA VAL A 192 1.09 -18.41 -22.54
C VAL A 192 0.29 -18.90 -23.72
N HIS A 193 0.90 -18.84 -24.90
CA HIS A 193 0.40 -19.46 -26.12
C HIS A 193 1.24 -20.71 -26.42
N TYR A 194 0.60 -21.84 -26.67
CA TYR A 194 1.32 -23.08 -26.98
C TYR A 194 0.54 -23.94 -27.98
N THR A 195 1.24 -24.81 -28.69
CA THR A 195 0.67 -25.66 -29.74
C THR A 195 0.74 -27.13 -29.35
N LEU A 196 -0.30 -27.91 -29.67
CA LEU A 196 -0.28 -29.37 -29.54
C LEU A 196 0.91 -29.94 -30.32
N ALA A 197 1.86 -30.54 -29.60
CA ALA A 197 2.95 -31.25 -30.23
C ALA A 197 2.38 -32.47 -30.99
N ARG A 198 2.82 -32.70 -32.24
CA ARG A 198 2.45 -33.95 -32.95
C ARG A 198 3.22 -35.17 -32.48
N ARG A 199 4.41 -34.92 -31.92
CA ARG A 199 5.33 -35.94 -31.42
C ARG A 199 6.25 -35.29 -30.40
N ILE A 200 6.36 -35.90 -29.22
CA ILE A 200 7.36 -35.55 -28.22
C ILE A 200 8.40 -36.68 -28.16
N ASN A 201 9.69 -36.33 -28.08
CA ASN A 201 10.75 -37.34 -28.04
C ASN A 201 10.64 -38.17 -26.76
N TYR A 202 10.73 -39.49 -26.89
CA TYR A 202 10.57 -40.46 -25.80
C TYR A 202 9.22 -40.40 -25.09
N ALA A 203 8.18 -39.84 -25.72
CA ALA A 203 6.81 -39.94 -25.22
C ALA A 203 5.95 -40.79 -26.15
N LYS A 204 5.11 -41.63 -25.57
CA LYS A 204 4.00 -42.33 -26.24
C LYS A 204 2.68 -41.67 -25.87
N LEU A 205 1.63 -41.99 -26.62
CA LEU A 205 0.27 -41.60 -26.24
C LEU A 205 -0.15 -42.40 -24.99
N SER A 206 -0.67 -41.70 -23.98
CA SER A 206 -1.14 -42.29 -22.73
C SER A 206 -2.29 -43.27 -22.98
N GLU A 207 -2.18 -44.49 -22.43
CA GLU A 207 -3.24 -45.50 -22.50
C GLU A 207 -4.37 -45.23 -21.49
N ARG A 208 -4.14 -44.33 -20.53
CA ARG A 208 -5.00 -44.14 -19.35
C ARG A 208 -6.29 -43.36 -19.63
N GLY A 209 -6.52 -42.87 -20.85
CA GLY A 209 -7.71 -42.10 -21.16
C GLY A 209 -8.15 -42.23 -22.61
N ASN A 210 -9.46 -42.39 -22.80
CA ASN A 210 -10.13 -42.23 -24.09
C ASN A 210 -10.21 -40.73 -24.40
N GLN A 211 -9.05 -40.13 -24.69
CA GLN A 211 -8.95 -38.68 -24.86
C GLN A 211 -9.01 -38.32 -26.33
N ALA A 212 -9.87 -37.36 -26.65
CA ALA A 212 -10.13 -36.94 -28.02
C ALA A 212 -8.83 -36.48 -28.74
N TYR A 213 -7.85 -35.95 -28.00
CA TYR A 213 -6.54 -35.57 -28.55
C TYR A 213 -5.62 -36.76 -28.89
N ALA A 214 -5.70 -37.88 -28.17
CA ALA A 214 -4.90 -39.06 -28.53
C ALA A 214 -5.38 -39.64 -29.89
N VAL A 215 -6.70 -39.64 -30.12
CA VAL A 215 -7.31 -40.00 -31.41
C VAL A 215 -6.97 -38.98 -32.51
N LEU A 216 -6.84 -37.69 -32.18
CA LEU A 216 -6.41 -36.66 -33.13
C LEU A 216 -4.99 -36.94 -33.64
N LEU A 217 -4.10 -37.37 -32.74
CA LEU A 217 -2.69 -37.61 -33.03
C LEU A 217 -2.44 -38.98 -33.69
N ASP A 218 -3.15 -40.02 -33.27
CA ASP A 218 -3.13 -41.35 -33.89
C ASP A 218 -4.54 -41.86 -34.19
N ARG A 219 -4.97 -41.67 -35.45
CA ARG A 219 -6.29 -42.10 -35.91
C ARG A 219 -6.51 -43.61 -35.80
N ASN A 220 -5.45 -44.42 -35.68
CA ASN A 220 -5.59 -45.88 -35.57
C ASN A 220 -6.13 -46.32 -34.20
N GLN A 221 -6.09 -45.44 -33.18
CA GLN A 221 -6.72 -45.71 -31.89
C GLN A 221 -8.24 -45.84 -32.01
N LEU A 222 -8.84 -45.15 -32.99
CA LEU A 222 -10.25 -45.28 -33.29
C LEU A 222 -10.47 -46.41 -34.30
N LYS A 223 -10.86 -47.59 -33.80
CA LYS A 223 -11.20 -48.73 -34.65
C LYS A 223 -12.45 -48.42 -35.45
N ARG A 224 -12.30 -48.36 -36.78
CA ARG A 224 -13.45 -48.31 -37.69
C ARG A 224 -14.29 -49.57 -37.48
N PRO A 225 -15.62 -49.46 -37.32
CA PRO A 225 -16.49 -50.63 -37.24
C PRO A 225 -16.26 -51.54 -38.45
N GLU A 226 -16.11 -52.85 -38.21
CA GLU A 226 -15.95 -53.83 -39.28
C GLU A 226 -17.31 -54.13 -39.93
N LEU A 227 -17.31 -54.26 -41.25
CA LEU A 227 -18.53 -54.64 -41.98
C LEU A 227 -18.95 -56.05 -41.51
N PRO A 228 -20.20 -56.28 -41.08
CA PRO A 228 -20.62 -57.61 -40.63
C PRO A 228 -20.37 -58.65 -41.72
N THR A 229 -19.58 -59.68 -41.41
CA THR A 229 -19.22 -60.73 -42.37
C THR A 229 -20.46 -61.51 -42.80
N ARG A 230 -20.63 -61.72 -44.11
CA ARG A 230 -21.73 -62.52 -44.66
C ARG A 230 -21.58 -63.98 -44.23
N THR A 231 -22.29 -64.38 -43.19
CA THR A 231 -22.42 -65.79 -42.82
C THR A 231 -23.52 -66.42 -43.70
N ASN A 232 -23.20 -67.54 -44.35
CA ASN A 232 -24.06 -68.15 -45.37
C ASN A 232 -25.39 -68.69 -44.83
N ASN A 233 -25.54 -68.84 -43.51
CA ASN A 233 -26.73 -69.42 -42.86
C ASN A 233 -27.46 -68.47 -41.88
N ALA A 234 -27.08 -67.19 -41.77
CA ALA A 234 -27.78 -66.26 -40.88
C ALA A 234 -29.16 -65.86 -41.44
N ASP A 235 -30.17 -65.89 -40.57
CA ASP A 235 -31.54 -65.47 -40.85
C ASP A 235 -31.57 -64.00 -41.32
N SER A 236 -32.46 -63.67 -42.26
CA SER A 236 -32.53 -62.35 -42.90
C SER A 236 -32.72 -61.22 -41.87
N ARG A 237 -33.40 -61.51 -40.76
CA ARG A 237 -33.59 -60.59 -39.63
C ARG A 237 -32.28 -60.25 -38.91
N GLN A 238 -31.45 -61.25 -38.61
CA GLN A 238 -30.15 -61.05 -37.95
C GLN A 238 -29.21 -60.22 -38.82
N ARG A 239 -29.30 -60.35 -40.16
CA ARG A 239 -28.54 -59.50 -41.09
C ARG A 239 -28.99 -58.05 -41.08
N LEU A 240 -30.30 -57.79 -40.97
CA LEU A 240 -30.83 -56.43 -40.87
C LEU A 240 -30.44 -55.78 -39.53
N GLU A 241 -30.54 -56.51 -38.43
CA GLU A 241 -30.12 -56.04 -37.11
C GLU A 241 -28.62 -55.72 -37.07
N ALA A 242 -27.75 -56.63 -37.53
CA ALA A 242 -26.31 -56.39 -37.61
C ALA A 242 -25.95 -55.20 -38.53
N MET A 243 -26.72 -54.96 -39.59
CA MET A 243 -26.54 -53.78 -40.45
C MET A 243 -27.01 -52.48 -39.79
N VAL A 244 -28.05 -52.51 -38.97
CA VAL A 244 -28.51 -51.35 -38.18
C VAL A 244 -27.46 -51.02 -37.11
N GLU A 245 -26.96 -52.02 -36.38
CA GLU A 245 -25.89 -51.87 -35.40
C GLU A 245 -24.60 -51.33 -36.05
N TYR A 246 -24.22 -51.86 -37.22
CA TYR A 246 -23.07 -51.35 -37.98
C TYR A 246 -23.26 -49.88 -38.41
N ARG A 247 -24.45 -49.49 -38.88
CA ARG A 247 -24.74 -48.09 -39.24
C ARG A 247 -24.65 -47.16 -38.04
N GLN A 248 -25.24 -47.56 -36.91
CA GLN A 248 -25.15 -46.79 -35.66
C GLN A 248 -23.69 -46.67 -35.18
N ALA A 249 -22.92 -47.76 -35.23
CA ALA A 249 -21.51 -47.75 -34.89
C ALA A 249 -20.71 -46.85 -35.85
N MET A 250 -21.00 -46.88 -37.15
CA MET A 250 -20.35 -46.04 -38.16
C MET A 250 -20.72 -44.56 -38.00
N ASP A 251 -21.98 -44.26 -37.66
CA ASP A 251 -22.43 -42.89 -37.36
C ASP A 251 -21.76 -42.36 -36.09
N ASN A 252 -21.60 -43.20 -35.07
CA ASN A 252 -20.87 -42.85 -33.85
C ASN A 252 -19.38 -42.62 -34.15
N TYR A 253 -18.75 -43.48 -34.96
CA TYR A 253 -17.38 -43.31 -35.44
C TYR A 253 -17.20 -42.00 -36.21
N ASN A 254 -18.10 -41.70 -37.15
CA ASN A 254 -18.07 -40.46 -37.94
C ASN A 254 -18.27 -39.21 -37.04
N ARG A 255 -19.18 -39.27 -36.07
CA ARG A 255 -19.38 -38.19 -35.09
C ARG A 255 -18.13 -37.98 -34.24
N GLN A 256 -17.50 -39.05 -33.78
CA GLN A 256 -16.25 -38.97 -33.03
C GLN A 256 -15.11 -38.38 -33.86
N ILE A 257 -14.97 -38.76 -35.14
CA ILE A 257 -13.97 -38.14 -36.04
C ILE A 257 -14.26 -36.65 -36.25
N ALA A 258 -15.51 -36.28 -36.53
CA ALA A 258 -15.88 -34.90 -36.74
C ALA A 258 -15.60 -34.05 -35.49
N PHE A 259 -15.91 -34.57 -34.30
CA PHE A 259 -15.60 -33.95 -33.02
C PHE A 259 -14.09 -33.80 -32.80
N VAL A 260 -13.32 -34.87 -33.04
CA VAL A 260 -11.85 -34.86 -32.90
C VAL A 260 -11.20 -33.84 -33.84
N GLN A 261 -11.70 -33.68 -35.07
CA GLN A 261 -11.21 -32.70 -36.04
C GLN A 261 -11.51 -31.24 -35.66
N GLN A 262 -12.50 -31.00 -34.79
CA GLN A 262 -12.86 -29.66 -34.30
C GLN A 262 -12.05 -29.25 -33.07
N LEU A 263 -11.24 -30.14 -32.49
CA LEU A 263 -10.44 -29.81 -31.31
C LEU A 263 -9.38 -28.75 -31.64
N PRO A 264 -9.17 -27.77 -30.75
CA PRO A 264 -8.15 -26.75 -30.94
C PRO A 264 -6.74 -27.36 -30.93
N ILE A 265 -5.87 -26.87 -31.80
CA ILE A 265 -4.44 -27.25 -31.86
C ILE A 265 -3.59 -26.16 -31.19
N GLU A 266 -4.12 -24.94 -31.09
CA GLU A 266 -3.50 -23.80 -30.44
C GLU A 266 -4.24 -23.52 -29.13
N PHE A 267 -3.47 -23.36 -28.07
CA PHE A 267 -3.96 -23.14 -26.72
C PHE A 267 -3.43 -21.82 -26.22
N THR A 268 -4.30 -21.12 -25.49
CA THR A 268 -3.97 -19.87 -24.82
C THR A 268 -4.43 -20.00 -23.38
N LYS A 269 -3.54 -19.79 -22.42
CA LYS A 269 -3.89 -19.80 -21.00
C LYS A 269 -3.12 -18.73 -20.22
N PRO A 270 -3.61 -18.31 -19.04
CA PRO A 270 -2.82 -17.48 -18.15
C PRO A 270 -1.46 -18.11 -17.88
N THR A 271 -0.42 -17.28 -17.82
CA THR A 271 0.95 -17.73 -17.57
C THR A 271 1.01 -18.33 -16.18
N PRO A 272 1.37 -19.63 -16.04
CA PRO A 272 1.45 -20.23 -14.73
C PRO A 272 2.61 -19.62 -13.96
N SER A 273 2.54 -19.65 -12.63
CA SER A 273 3.63 -19.09 -11.80
C SER A 273 4.97 -19.79 -12.03
N VAL A 274 4.94 -21.08 -12.43
CA VAL A 274 6.11 -21.89 -12.75
C VAL A 274 5.85 -22.69 -14.03
N ILE A 275 6.79 -22.63 -14.96
CA ILE A 275 6.87 -23.47 -16.15
C ILE A 275 8.04 -24.45 -15.94
N TYR A 276 7.90 -25.71 -16.37
CA TYR A 276 8.97 -26.69 -16.22
C TYR A 276 9.58 -27.04 -17.57
N GLY A 277 10.89 -26.93 -17.69
CA GLY A 277 11.63 -27.59 -18.77
C GLY A 277 11.74 -29.09 -18.47
N VAL A 278 11.31 -29.94 -19.40
CA VAL A 278 11.38 -31.41 -19.25
C VAL A 278 12.62 -31.93 -19.97
N PHE A 279 13.55 -32.53 -19.25
CA PHE A 279 14.82 -33.03 -19.78
C PHE A 279 14.97 -34.54 -19.56
N ALA A 280 15.50 -35.23 -20.57
CA ALA A 280 16.08 -36.57 -20.40
C ALA A 280 17.55 -36.43 -20.02
N VAL A 281 17.89 -36.84 -18.80
CA VAL A 281 19.25 -36.76 -18.25
C VAL A 281 19.81 -38.18 -18.08
N PRO A 282 21.07 -38.46 -18.47
CA PRO A 282 21.72 -39.72 -18.16
C PRO A 282 21.75 -39.97 -16.65
N VAL A 283 21.43 -41.19 -16.22
CA VAL A 283 21.48 -41.60 -14.81
C VAL A 283 22.90 -41.47 -14.24
N LEU A 284 23.91 -41.61 -15.10
CA LEU A 284 25.33 -41.47 -14.76
C LEU A 284 25.86 -40.02 -14.86
N ALA A 285 25.01 -39.04 -15.17
CA ALA A 285 25.43 -37.64 -15.19
C ALA A 285 25.90 -37.21 -13.79
N ARG A 286 27.14 -36.76 -13.68
CA ARG A 286 27.74 -36.30 -12.42
C ARG A 286 27.42 -34.84 -12.14
N ASP A 287 27.46 -34.02 -13.19
CA ASP A 287 27.25 -32.59 -13.11
C ASP A 287 26.06 -32.17 -13.95
N ILE A 288 25.43 -31.08 -13.53
CA ILE A 288 24.36 -30.39 -14.23
C ILE A 288 24.86 -28.97 -14.46
N GLU A 289 24.93 -28.57 -15.72
CA GLU A 289 25.33 -27.23 -16.11
C GLU A 289 24.13 -26.52 -16.70
N PHE A 290 23.71 -25.42 -16.06
CA PHE A 290 22.67 -24.55 -16.57
C PHE A 290 23.34 -23.37 -17.29
N SER A 291 23.12 -23.30 -18.60
CA SER A 291 23.54 -22.15 -19.42
C SER A 291 22.35 -21.23 -19.70
N GLY A 292 22.59 -20.03 -20.23
CA GLY A 292 21.52 -19.10 -20.62
C GLY A 292 20.78 -18.43 -19.46
N LEU A 293 21.32 -18.56 -18.26
CA LEU A 293 20.83 -17.85 -17.08
C LEU A 293 21.52 -16.48 -16.95
N GLU A 294 21.22 -15.77 -15.87
CA GLU A 294 21.94 -14.55 -15.50
C GLU A 294 23.40 -14.87 -15.15
N GLY A 295 24.32 -14.48 -16.03
CA GLY A 295 25.77 -14.67 -15.86
C GLY A 295 26.34 -15.82 -16.68
N ASP A 296 27.47 -16.36 -16.21
CA ASP A 296 28.13 -17.52 -16.80
C ASP A 296 27.31 -18.82 -16.60
N SER A 297 27.77 -19.91 -17.21
CA SER A 297 27.16 -21.23 -17.00
C SER A 297 27.27 -21.67 -15.54
N TRP A 298 26.13 -21.96 -14.90
CA TRP A 298 26.11 -22.47 -13.53
C TRP A 298 26.24 -23.99 -13.52
N LYS A 299 27.44 -24.50 -13.20
CA LYS A 299 27.73 -25.93 -13.13
C LYS A 299 27.73 -26.43 -11.69
N VAL A 300 26.85 -27.38 -11.38
CA VAL A 300 26.68 -27.97 -10.04
C VAL A 300 26.66 -29.50 -10.08
N PRO A 301 27.38 -30.20 -9.19
CA PRO A 301 27.28 -31.66 -9.07
C PRO A 301 25.85 -32.08 -8.68
N LEU A 302 25.31 -33.10 -9.37
CA LEU A 302 23.93 -33.55 -9.18
C LEU A 302 23.73 -34.21 -7.81
N ASP A 303 24.73 -34.91 -7.30
CA ASP A 303 24.75 -35.48 -5.95
C ASP A 303 24.71 -34.37 -4.87
N LEU A 304 25.42 -33.27 -5.10
CA LEU A 304 25.37 -32.09 -4.23
C LEU A 304 23.98 -31.45 -4.28
N LEU A 305 23.42 -31.23 -5.47
CA LEU A 305 22.07 -30.67 -5.61
C LEU A 305 21.01 -31.55 -4.92
N GLN A 306 21.12 -32.87 -5.02
CA GLN A 306 20.24 -33.81 -4.31
C GLN A 306 20.39 -33.68 -2.79
N ARG A 307 21.62 -33.67 -2.25
CA ARG A 307 21.83 -33.44 -0.81
C ARG A 307 21.20 -32.12 -0.35
N LEU A 308 21.41 -31.04 -1.10
CA LEU A 308 20.83 -29.72 -0.80
C LEU A 308 19.30 -29.73 -0.81
N GLN A 309 18.66 -30.48 -1.72
CA GLN A 309 17.20 -30.69 -1.72
C GLN A 309 16.73 -31.42 -0.46
N GLU A 310 17.43 -32.47 -0.04
CA GLU A 310 17.11 -33.17 1.21
C GLU A 310 17.25 -32.27 2.44
N TYR A 311 18.21 -31.35 2.38
CA TYR A 311 18.54 -30.44 3.47
C TYR A 311 17.51 -29.31 3.57
N ALA A 312 17.10 -28.74 2.44
CA ALA A 312 15.98 -27.80 2.36
C ALA A 312 14.65 -28.43 2.85
N GLY A 313 14.48 -29.75 2.69
CA GLY A 313 13.35 -30.51 3.24
C GLY A 313 13.40 -30.74 4.76
N GLY A 314 14.42 -30.23 5.47
CA GLY A 314 14.55 -30.30 6.92
C GLY A 314 15.01 -31.65 7.49
N ARG A 315 15.54 -32.57 6.67
CA ARG A 315 15.84 -33.95 7.09
C ARG A 315 17.26 -34.20 7.63
N SER A 316 17.97 -33.17 8.10
CA SER A 316 19.45 -33.24 8.15
C SER A 316 20.08 -32.61 9.37
N ASN A 317 21.30 -33.05 9.69
CA ASN A 317 22.11 -32.49 10.78
C ASN A 317 22.94 -31.30 10.32
N HIS A 318 23.22 -30.36 11.23
CA HIS A 318 23.90 -29.08 10.96
C HIS A 318 25.27 -29.25 10.27
N PHE A 319 26.02 -30.30 10.65
CA PHE A 319 27.34 -30.58 10.12
C PHE A 319 27.33 -30.96 8.63
N GLU A 320 26.34 -31.73 8.20
CA GLU A 320 26.24 -32.16 6.80
C GLU A 320 25.83 -30.99 5.89
N ILE A 321 24.92 -30.13 6.38
CA ILE A 321 24.55 -28.88 5.72
C ILE A 321 25.80 -28.01 5.55
N ASP A 322 26.61 -27.86 6.59
CA ASP A 322 27.83 -27.06 6.53
C ASP A 322 28.81 -27.52 5.44
N GLN A 323 29.03 -28.83 5.33
CA GLN A 323 29.89 -29.42 4.30
C GLN A 323 29.35 -29.20 2.90
N ALA A 324 28.06 -29.47 2.67
CA ALA A 324 27.45 -29.28 1.35
C ALA A 324 27.45 -27.80 0.94
N LEU A 325 27.20 -26.88 1.87
CA LEU A 325 27.29 -25.44 1.60
C LEU A 325 28.74 -25.02 1.34
N ALA A 326 29.73 -25.60 2.03
CA ALA A 326 31.14 -25.34 1.74
C ALA A 326 31.56 -25.82 0.35
N GLU A 327 31.02 -26.94 -0.14
CA GLU A 327 31.22 -27.42 -1.51
C GLU A 327 30.53 -26.51 -2.53
N LEU A 328 29.28 -26.12 -2.28
CA LEU A 328 28.50 -25.26 -3.16
C LEU A 328 29.12 -23.87 -3.32
N LEU A 329 29.56 -23.25 -2.22
CA LEU A 329 30.12 -21.90 -2.21
C LEU A 329 31.55 -21.81 -2.77
N LYS A 330 32.20 -22.94 -3.09
CA LYS A 330 33.42 -22.95 -3.92
C LYS A 330 33.11 -22.65 -5.39
N ILE A 331 31.86 -22.84 -5.81
CA ILE A 331 31.39 -22.49 -7.15
C ILE A 331 30.97 -21.03 -7.09
N ASP A 332 31.86 -20.13 -7.50
CA ASP A 332 31.62 -18.69 -7.51
C ASP A 332 30.58 -18.30 -8.56
N HIS A 333 29.31 -18.41 -8.18
CA HIS A 333 28.16 -18.14 -9.02
C HIS A 333 27.00 -17.61 -8.19
N VAL A 334 26.24 -16.65 -8.73
CA VAL A 334 25.09 -16.04 -8.04
C VAL A 334 24.04 -17.09 -7.63
N TYR A 335 23.71 -18.05 -8.52
CA TYR A 335 22.82 -19.16 -8.16
C TYR A 335 23.36 -20.05 -7.04
N SER A 336 24.67 -20.27 -6.92
CA SER A 336 25.23 -21.01 -5.77
C SER A 336 24.93 -20.29 -4.45
N GLN A 337 25.06 -18.96 -4.44
CA GLN A 337 24.76 -18.12 -3.27
C GLN A 337 23.25 -18.11 -2.94
N ARG A 338 22.39 -17.95 -3.97
CA ARG A 338 20.93 -18.01 -3.82
C ARG A 338 20.47 -19.39 -3.32
N THR A 339 21.01 -20.47 -3.89
CA THR A 339 20.75 -21.86 -3.47
C THR A 339 21.18 -22.06 -2.02
N ALA A 340 22.37 -21.59 -1.63
CA ALA A 340 22.82 -21.65 -0.24
C ALA A 340 21.87 -20.91 0.71
N ALA A 341 21.43 -19.70 0.35
CA ALA A 341 20.47 -18.92 1.14
C ALA A 341 19.13 -19.65 1.31
N ILE A 342 18.59 -20.27 0.26
CA ILE A 342 17.35 -21.05 0.33
C ILE A 342 17.52 -22.27 1.23
N VAL A 343 18.61 -23.03 1.09
CA VAL A 343 18.86 -24.22 1.93
C VAL A 343 18.98 -23.83 3.40
N ILE A 344 19.69 -22.74 3.73
CA ILE A 344 19.77 -22.25 5.11
C ILE A 344 18.39 -21.83 5.63
N ALA A 345 17.61 -21.11 4.81
CA ALA A 345 16.27 -20.66 5.18
C ALA A 345 15.31 -21.82 5.47
N ASP A 346 15.30 -22.83 4.60
CA ASP A 346 14.27 -23.87 4.59
C ASP A 346 14.63 -25.09 5.46
N SER A 347 15.92 -25.33 5.68
CA SER A 347 16.38 -26.45 6.53
C SER A 347 15.95 -26.34 8.00
N GLY A 348 15.50 -25.16 8.44
CA GLY A 348 15.19 -24.86 9.83
C GLY A 348 16.44 -24.70 10.72
N VAL A 349 17.64 -24.74 10.13
CA VAL A 349 18.92 -24.65 10.84
C VAL A 349 19.07 -23.34 11.63
N MET A 350 18.50 -22.24 11.12
CA MET A 350 18.53 -20.94 11.78
C MET A 350 17.88 -20.97 13.18
N SER A 351 16.86 -21.80 13.39
CA SER A 351 16.16 -21.89 14.68
C SER A 351 16.97 -22.59 15.78
N LYS A 352 18.03 -23.32 15.40
CA LYS A 352 18.83 -24.17 16.30
C LYS A 352 20.32 -23.85 16.24
N LEU A 353 20.70 -22.72 15.63
CA LEU A 353 22.07 -22.39 15.31
C LEU A 353 22.93 -22.25 16.58
N PRO A 354 23.91 -23.13 16.83
CA PRO A 354 24.85 -22.95 17.94
C PRO A 354 25.69 -21.68 17.77
N ALA A 355 26.07 -21.03 18.88
CA ALA A 355 26.87 -19.79 18.84
C ALA A 355 28.27 -19.98 18.22
N ASP A 356 28.80 -21.20 18.24
CA ASP A 356 30.09 -21.63 17.68
C ASP A 356 29.95 -22.31 16.30
N SER A 357 28.76 -22.25 15.69
CA SER A 357 28.49 -22.92 14.42
C SER A 357 29.32 -22.34 13.26
N PRO A 358 30.03 -23.18 12.48
CA PRO A 358 30.76 -22.72 11.28
C PRO A 358 29.82 -22.13 10.20
N LEU A 359 28.52 -22.42 10.28
CA LEU A 359 27.50 -21.84 9.41
C LEU A 359 27.35 -20.32 9.60
N ILE A 360 27.68 -19.78 10.79
CA ILE A 360 27.59 -18.33 11.06
C ILE A 360 28.50 -17.57 10.09
N GLY A 361 29.74 -18.03 9.87
CA GLY A 361 30.65 -17.41 8.92
C GLY A 361 30.13 -17.43 7.48
N LYS A 362 29.46 -18.52 7.09
CA LYS A 362 28.83 -18.63 5.75
C LYS A 362 27.61 -17.71 5.62
N ILE A 363 26.76 -17.62 6.64
CA ILE A 363 25.63 -16.68 6.66
C ILE A 363 26.13 -15.24 6.56
N GLN A 364 27.16 -14.88 7.31
CA GLN A 364 27.77 -13.55 7.24
C GLN A 364 28.33 -13.24 5.85
N THR A 365 28.97 -14.22 5.21
CA THR A 365 29.49 -14.08 3.84
C THR A 365 28.34 -13.87 2.84
N LEU A 366 27.26 -14.63 2.97
CA LEU A 366 26.08 -14.49 2.09
C LEU A 366 25.30 -13.20 2.33
N LEU A 367 25.24 -12.69 3.57
CA LEU A 367 24.71 -11.36 3.88
C LEU A 367 25.59 -10.23 3.30
N GLN A 368 26.83 -10.53 2.90
CA GLN A 368 27.72 -9.59 2.19
C GLN A 368 27.75 -9.84 0.68
N SER A 369 26.94 -10.77 0.17
CA SER A 369 26.83 -11.03 -1.27
C SER A 369 26.38 -9.78 -2.02
N ASN A 370 26.90 -9.56 -3.23
CA ASN A 370 26.41 -8.51 -4.12
C ASN A 370 24.97 -8.79 -4.61
N ASP A 371 24.52 -10.04 -4.55
CA ASP A 371 23.18 -10.43 -4.99
C ASP A 371 22.11 -10.10 -3.95
N ARG A 372 21.28 -9.12 -4.29
CA ARG A 372 20.14 -8.66 -3.49
C ARG A 372 19.21 -9.80 -3.07
N ALA A 373 18.88 -10.71 -3.98
CA ALA A 373 17.93 -11.80 -3.71
C ALA A 373 18.44 -12.76 -2.63
N THR A 374 19.74 -13.07 -2.64
CA THR A 374 20.43 -13.85 -1.60
C THR A 374 20.30 -13.17 -0.24
N ARG A 375 20.62 -11.87 -0.15
CA ARG A 375 20.54 -11.11 1.11
C ARG A 375 19.10 -11.02 1.64
N MET A 376 18.15 -10.66 0.78
CA MET A 376 16.71 -10.60 1.11
C MET A 376 16.18 -11.92 1.67
N ARG A 377 16.51 -13.05 1.02
CA ARG A 377 16.05 -14.38 1.45
C ARG A 377 16.59 -14.72 2.83
N LEU A 378 17.87 -14.44 3.09
CA LEU A 378 18.49 -14.71 4.39
C LEU A 378 17.92 -13.82 5.49
N VAL A 379 17.77 -12.52 5.25
CA VAL A 379 17.19 -11.61 6.24
C VAL A 379 15.76 -12.02 6.59
N SER A 380 14.95 -12.37 5.59
CA SER A 380 13.58 -12.85 5.78
C SER A 380 13.54 -14.17 6.57
N ALA A 381 14.50 -15.06 6.34
CA ALA A 381 14.62 -16.31 7.08
C ALA A 381 15.07 -16.10 8.53
N LEU A 382 16.03 -15.19 8.77
CA LEU A 382 16.45 -14.78 10.11
C LEU A 382 15.26 -14.18 10.88
N ALA A 383 14.50 -13.29 10.22
CA ALA A 383 13.29 -12.66 10.76
C ALA A 383 12.20 -13.67 11.14
N SER A 384 12.03 -14.70 10.31
CA SER A 384 11.02 -15.75 10.53
C SER A 384 11.46 -16.76 11.59
N SER A 385 12.76 -16.83 11.89
CA SER A 385 13.29 -17.72 12.91
C SER A 385 12.89 -17.19 14.29
N LYS A 386 11.95 -17.85 14.96
CA LYS A 386 11.53 -17.51 16.34
C LYS A 386 12.61 -17.85 17.38
N SER A 387 13.86 -17.93 16.97
CA SER A 387 14.94 -18.43 17.81
C SER A 387 15.29 -17.37 18.85
N SER A 388 15.41 -17.78 20.11
CA SER A 388 15.97 -16.94 21.17
C SER A 388 17.50 -16.91 21.13
N VAL A 389 18.12 -17.21 19.98
CA VAL A 389 19.57 -17.33 19.86
C VAL A 389 20.16 -15.93 19.65
N PRO A 390 21.02 -15.44 20.56
CA PRO A 390 21.57 -14.08 20.48
C PRO A 390 22.27 -13.75 19.16
N ILE A 391 22.89 -14.76 18.53
CA ILE A 391 23.60 -14.58 17.25
C ILE A 391 22.69 -14.12 16.11
N VAL A 392 21.39 -14.48 16.12
CA VAL A 392 20.44 -14.04 15.09
C VAL A 392 20.25 -12.53 15.17
N GLY A 393 20.12 -12.00 16.39
CA GLY A 393 20.07 -10.57 16.64
C GLY A 393 21.33 -9.83 16.18
N GLU A 394 22.52 -10.41 16.35
CA GLU A 394 23.77 -9.84 15.84
C GLU A 394 23.84 -9.85 14.30
N LEU A 395 23.37 -10.92 13.66
CA LEU A 395 23.31 -11.02 12.20
C LEU A 395 22.30 -10.05 11.60
N LEU A 396 21.13 -9.88 12.23
CA LEU A 396 20.13 -8.89 11.84
C LEU A 396 20.66 -7.47 12.03
N ALA A 397 21.30 -7.17 13.17
CA ALA A 397 21.93 -5.87 13.41
C ALA A 397 22.96 -5.51 12.33
N LYS A 398 23.73 -6.49 11.83
CA LYS A 398 24.63 -6.30 10.69
C LYS A 398 23.87 -6.05 9.38
N ALA A 399 22.76 -6.76 9.15
CA ALA A 399 21.92 -6.63 7.95
C ALA A 399 21.10 -5.33 7.91
N VAL A 400 20.83 -4.69 9.05
CA VAL A 400 20.23 -3.35 9.11
C VAL A 400 21.11 -2.31 8.38
N SER A 401 22.41 -2.55 8.33
CA SER A 401 23.39 -1.74 7.60
C SER A 401 23.56 -2.15 6.13
N ASP A 402 22.63 -2.89 5.53
CA ASP A 402 22.72 -3.27 4.11
C ASP A 402 22.79 -2.03 3.18
N PRO A 403 23.54 -2.09 2.08
CA PRO A 403 23.51 -1.03 1.06
C PRO A 403 22.15 -0.91 0.37
N ASP A 404 21.36 -1.99 0.29
CA ASP A 404 20.00 -1.97 -0.25
C ASP A 404 19.00 -1.60 0.85
N PRO A 405 18.21 -0.52 0.66
CA PRO A 405 17.33 -0.03 1.71
C PRO A 405 16.17 -1.00 2.03
N GLU A 406 15.71 -1.82 1.06
CA GLU A 406 14.63 -2.79 1.32
C GLU A 406 15.13 -3.93 2.21
N VAL A 407 16.35 -4.41 1.96
CA VAL A 407 17.00 -5.41 2.83
C VAL A 407 17.17 -4.84 4.24
N GLY A 408 17.68 -3.61 4.35
CA GLY A 408 17.89 -2.93 5.62
C GLY A 408 16.59 -2.73 6.40
N LEU A 409 15.49 -2.32 5.72
CA LEU A 409 14.18 -2.13 6.34
C LEU A 409 13.61 -3.44 6.88
N ILE A 410 13.67 -4.55 6.11
CA ILE A 410 13.19 -5.85 6.57
C ILE A 410 14.04 -6.35 7.76
N ALA A 411 15.36 -6.15 7.73
CA ALA A 411 16.22 -6.49 8.85
C ALA A 411 15.86 -5.68 10.10
N MET A 412 15.54 -4.39 9.94
CA MET A 412 15.15 -3.49 11.02
C MET A 412 13.80 -3.92 11.63
N GLN A 413 12.81 -4.23 10.79
CA GLN A 413 11.51 -4.75 11.21
C GLN A 413 11.65 -6.08 11.96
N ALA A 414 12.49 -6.99 11.45
CA ALA A 414 12.77 -8.28 12.07
C ALA A 414 13.38 -8.11 13.47
N GLN A 415 14.40 -7.26 13.58
CA GLN A 415 15.07 -6.98 14.84
C GLN A 415 14.15 -6.31 15.86
N ALA A 416 13.22 -5.46 15.41
CA ALA A 416 12.17 -4.90 16.28
C ALA A 416 11.10 -5.92 16.70
N GLY A 417 10.80 -6.89 15.84
CA GLY A 417 10.00 -8.06 16.18
C GLY A 417 10.58 -8.82 17.39
N GLU A 418 11.91 -8.96 17.45
CA GLU A 418 12.59 -9.55 18.61
C GLU A 418 12.45 -8.71 19.90
N VAL A 419 12.45 -7.37 19.79
CA VAL A 419 12.17 -6.44 20.94
C VAL A 419 10.84 -6.76 21.60
N SER A 420 9.85 -7.12 20.78
CA SER A 420 8.50 -7.37 21.26
C SER A 420 8.42 -8.64 22.13
N GLY A 421 9.44 -9.49 22.09
CA GLY A 421 9.62 -10.60 23.02
C GLY A 421 9.97 -10.13 24.44
N LYS A 422 10.07 -11.06 25.40
CA LYS A 422 10.47 -10.75 26.79
C LYS A 422 11.98 -10.49 26.97
N GLY A 423 12.79 -10.64 25.93
CA GLY A 423 14.26 -10.56 26.02
C GLY A 423 14.78 -9.12 26.01
N GLN A 424 15.64 -8.75 26.96
CA GLN A 424 16.29 -7.43 26.95
C GLN A 424 17.07 -7.24 25.65
N MET A 425 16.93 -6.07 25.01
CA MET A 425 17.81 -5.73 23.88
C MET A 425 19.19 -5.38 24.42
N SER A 426 20.23 -5.87 23.76
CA SER A 426 21.58 -5.39 24.04
C SER A 426 21.72 -3.94 23.55
N PRO A 427 22.56 -3.11 24.20
CA PRO A 427 22.84 -1.76 23.72
C PRO A 427 23.27 -1.73 22.25
N ALA A 428 24.07 -2.71 21.81
CA ALA A 428 24.49 -2.84 20.41
C ALA A 428 23.32 -3.05 19.43
N GLN A 429 22.25 -3.74 19.86
CA GLN A 429 21.05 -3.92 19.03
C GLN A 429 20.25 -2.61 18.92
N VAL A 430 20.11 -1.87 20.01
CA VAL A 430 19.44 -0.56 20.02
C VAL A 430 20.19 0.41 19.11
N ASP A 431 21.52 0.41 19.20
CA ASP A 431 22.41 1.21 18.38
C ASP A 431 22.26 0.88 16.90
N ALA A 432 22.30 -0.40 16.54
CA ALA A 432 22.11 -0.85 15.17
C ALA A 432 20.74 -0.47 14.60
N LEU A 433 19.66 -0.58 15.40
CA LEU A 433 18.33 -0.13 14.99
C LEU A 433 18.27 1.38 14.74
N ALA A 434 18.86 2.18 15.64
CA ALA A 434 18.88 3.62 15.51
C ALA A 434 19.70 4.07 14.29
N ASP A 435 20.91 3.53 14.13
CA ASP A 435 21.79 3.81 12.98
C ASP A 435 21.16 3.36 11.66
N GLY A 436 20.42 2.24 11.70
CA GLY A 436 19.61 1.73 10.60
C GLY A 436 18.51 2.70 10.16
N ALA A 437 17.67 3.10 11.11
CA ALA A 437 16.62 4.08 10.88
C ALA A 437 17.20 5.39 10.33
N GLN A 438 18.27 5.89 10.95
CA GLN A 438 18.96 7.11 10.49
C GLN A 438 19.46 6.97 9.05
N ARG A 439 20.10 5.84 8.73
CA ARG A 439 20.61 5.59 7.37
C ARG A 439 19.49 5.51 6.35
N LEU A 440 18.40 4.80 6.66
CA LEU A 440 17.24 4.69 5.78
C LEU A 440 16.55 6.05 5.59
N LEU A 441 16.46 6.86 6.65
CA LEU A 441 15.95 8.24 6.54
C LEU A 441 16.79 9.11 5.60
N VAL A 442 18.11 8.92 5.58
CA VAL A 442 19.02 9.72 4.76
C VAL A 442 19.12 9.20 3.31
N LYS A 443 19.18 7.87 3.12
CA LYS A 443 19.52 7.26 1.82
C LYS A 443 18.35 6.68 1.04
N ALA A 444 17.27 6.26 1.69
CA ALA A 444 16.20 5.50 1.05
C ALA A 444 15.08 6.42 0.56
N GLU A 445 15.35 7.27 -0.44
CA GLU A 445 14.40 8.29 -0.91
C GLU A 445 13.03 7.70 -1.31
N ASP A 446 13.02 6.52 -1.93
CA ASP A 446 11.81 5.82 -2.38
C ASP A 446 11.00 5.16 -1.25
N GLN A 447 11.57 4.98 -0.05
CA GLN A 447 10.86 4.33 1.05
C GLN A 447 10.00 5.33 1.84
N PRO A 448 8.72 5.03 2.11
CA PRO A 448 7.87 5.88 2.92
C PRO A 448 8.48 6.15 4.31
N VAL A 449 8.56 7.42 4.69
CA VAL A 449 9.07 7.86 6.00
C VAL A 449 8.32 7.15 7.15
N ALA A 450 7.01 6.96 7.00
CA ALA A 450 6.18 6.27 7.97
C ALA A 450 6.63 4.82 8.20
N GLU A 451 7.03 4.09 7.16
CA GLU A 451 7.49 2.70 7.30
C GLU A 451 8.86 2.62 7.99
N VAL A 452 9.75 3.57 7.70
CA VAL A 452 11.09 3.65 8.33
C VAL A 452 10.97 3.99 9.82
N LEU A 453 10.13 4.97 10.17
CA LEU A 453 9.95 5.41 11.56
C LEU A 453 8.99 4.52 12.37
N ALA A 454 8.11 3.75 11.73
CA ALA A 454 7.20 2.83 12.43
C ALA A 454 7.96 1.86 13.35
N VAL A 455 9.14 1.43 12.94
CA VAL A 455 9.94 0.47 13.70
C VAL A 455 10.44 1.01 15.04
N PRO A 456 11.20 2.13 15.11
CA PRO A 456 11.61 2.72 16.39
C PRO A 456 10.42 3.19 17.22
N LEU A 457 9.34 3.69 16.59
CA LEU A 457 8.12 4.10 17.28
C LEU A 457 7.43 2.92 17.99
N GLU A 458 7.22 1.79 17.29
CA GLU A 458 6.61 0.59 17.86
C GLU A 458 7.49 0.00 18.98
N ALA A 459 8.80 -0.05 18.78
CA ALA A 459 9.75 -0.53 19.77
C ALA A 459 9.74 0.33 21.04
N ALA A 460 9.78 1.66 20.91
CA ALA A 460 9.71 2.59 22.03
C ALA A 460 8.34 2.59 22.74
N GLY A 461 7.24 2.39 21.99
CA GLY A 461 5.90 2.24 22.55
C GLY A 461 5.75 1.00 23.43
N LYS A 462 6.47 -0.08 23.11
CA LYS A 462 6.51 -1.31 23.93
C LYS A 462 7.51 -1.23 25.09
N ARG A 463 8.58 -0.44 24.95
CA ARG A 463 9.70 -0.33 25.90
C ARG A 463 10.18 1.10 26.06
N GLN A 464 9.80 1.71 27.18
CA GLN A 464 10.08 3.12 27.45
C GLN A 464 11.59 3.41 27.58
N GLU A 465 12.40 2.42 27.97
CA GLU A 465 13.85 2.55 28.05
C GLU A 465 14.52 2.80 26.69
N LEU A 466 13.83 2.54 25.57
CA LEU A 466 14.32 2.79 24.22
C LEU A 466 14.06 4.21 23.72
N VAL A 467 13.20 4.98 24.40
CA VAL A 467 12.84 6.35 24.00
C VAL A 467 14.08 7.25 23.95
N LYS A 468 14.89 7.24 25.02
CA LYS A 468 16.11 8.05 25.13
C LYS A 468 17.14 7.74 24.03
N PRO A 469 17.61 6.49 23.86
CA PRO A 469 18.62 6.19 22.84
C PRO A 469 18.11 6.45 21.41
N PHE A 470 16.84 6.19 21.10
CA PHE A 470 16.30 6.54 19.77
C PHE A 470 16.18 8.04 19.56
N ALA A 471 15.76 8.80 20.57
CA ALA A 471 15.69 10.26 20.49
C ALA A 471 17.08 10.91 20.31
N GLU A 472 18.12 10.34 20.90
CA GLU A 472 19.49 10.88 20.81
C GLU A 472 20.22 10.47 19.52
N LYS A 473 19.92 9.30 18.96
CA LYS A 473 20.66 8.75 17.80
C LYS A 473 20.00 8.96 16.45
N ILE A 474 18.67 9.02 16.40
CA ILE A 474 17.94 9.27 15.16
C ILE A 474 17.78 10.78 15.02
N ASP A 475 18.64 11.40 14.23
CA ASP A 475 18.66 12.84 13.95
C ASP A 475 17.82 13.16 12.70
N LEU A 476 16.58 13.59 12.94
CA LEU A 476 15.61 13.98 11.93
C LEU A 476 16.07 15.20 11.11
N THR A 477 17.04 15.99 11.60
CA THR A 477 17.51 17.18 10.89
C THR A 477 18.41 16.84 9.70
N GLN A 478 19.03 15.65 9.71
CA GLN A 478 19.91 15.18 8.62
C GLN A 478 19.16 14.62 7.42
N ALA A 479 17.86 14.37 7.52
CA ALA A 479 17.12 13.84 6.38
C ALA A 479 16.96 14.88 5.26
N PRO A 480 16.89 14.44 3.99
CA PRO A 480 16.57 15.31 2.86
C PRO A 480 15.29 16.14 3.08
N ALA A 481 15.24 17.35 2.54
CA ALA A 481 14.12 18.28 2.72
C ALA A 481 12.76 17.70 2.28
N SER A 482 12.74 16.85 1.24
CA SER A 482 11.55 16.13 0.78
C SER A 482 10.96 15.21 1.85
N ARG A 483 11.82 14.57 2.65
CA ARG A 483 11.44 13.65 3.74
C ARG A 483 11.10 14.39 5.03
N ARG A 484 11.73 15.54 5.29
CA ARG A 484 11.47 16.37 6.49
C ARG A 484 10.01 16.76 6.65
N ALA A 485 9.29 17.06 5.57
CA ALA A 485 7.86 17.37 5.63
C ALA A 485 7.04 16.18 6.18
N ALA A 486 7.23 14.98 5.61
CA ALA A 486 6.53 13.78 6.06
C ALA A 486 6.91 13.36 7.49
N MET A 487 8.16 13.60 7.91
CA MET A 487 8.58 13.37 9.30
C MET A 487 7.88 14.33 10.27
N VAL A 488 7.77 15.61 9.93
CA VAL A 488 7.05 16.60 10.76
C VAL A 488 5.60 16.16 10.94
N ASP A 489 4.92 15.75 9.86
CA ASP A 489 3.55 15.26 9.95
C ASP A 489 3.42 14.07 10.92
N LEU A 490 4.25 13.03 10.73
CA LEU A 490 4.21 11.82 11.55
C LEU A 490 4.54 12.11 13.03
N VAL A 491 5.58 12.90 13.29
CA VAL A 491 6.03 13.21 14.65
C VAL A 491 5.03 14.09 15.39
N VAL A 492 4.45 15.10 14.73
CA VAL A 492 3.43 15.95 15.36
C VAL A 492 2.16 15.15 15.63
N GLU A 493 1.73 14.28 14.72
CA GLU A 493 0.55 13.42 14.93
C GLU A 493 0.77 12.40 16.05
N GLY A 494 1.94 11.74 16.10
CA GLY A 494 2.30 10.82 17.19
C GLY A 494 2.43 11.53 18.54
N ALA A 495 2.99 12.75 18.56
CA ALA A 495 3.10 13.55 19.78
C ALA A 495 1.72 13.99 20.30
N ALA A 496 0.80 14.36 19.41
CA ALA A 496 -0.59 14.68 19.78
C ALA A 496 -1.34 13.44 20.32
N ALA A 497 -0.96 12.23 19.88
CA ALA A 497 -1.47 10.98 20.42
C ALA A 497 -0.88 10.59 21.79
N GLY A 498 0.09 11.37 22.31
CA GLY A 498 0.74 11.13 23.60
C GLY A 498 1.88 10.09 23.56
N GLU A 499 2.44 9.81 22.38
CA GLU A 499 3.56 8.88 22.24
C GLU A 499 4.89 9.52 22.69
N LEU A 500 5.62 8.84 23.58
CA LEU A 500 6.81 9.40 24.25
C LEU A 500 7.95 9.77 23.29
N LEU A 501 8.24 8.92 22.30
CA LEU A 501 9.34 9.14 21.35
C LEU A 501 9.04 10.31 20.39
N PRO A 502 7.85 10.39 19.74
CA PRO A 502 7.43 11.58 19.00
C PRO A 502 7.46 12.86 19.83
N MET A 503 6.97 12.84 21.07
CA MET A 503 7.02 14.03 21.93
C MET A 503 8.46 14.50 22.17
N ARG A 504 9.39 13.57 22.36
CA ARG A 504 10.80 13.89 22.54
C ARG A 504 11.46 14.42 21.27
N TRP A 505 11.20 13.82 20.11
CA TRP A 505 11.66 14.36 18.82
C TRP A 505 11.07 15.74 18.52
N LEU A 506 9.80 15.95 18.84
CA LEU A 506 9.12 17.24 18.69
C LEU A 506 9.82 18.32 19.50
N SER A 507 10.09 18.05 20.78
CA SER A 507 10.82 18.95 21.67
C SER A 507 12.26 19.17 21.21
N ASP A 508 13.04 18.10 21.15
CA ASP A 508 14.50 18.19 21.14
C ASP A 508 15.05 18.52 19.75
N GLN A 509 14.41 18.04 18.68
CA GLN A 509 14.93 18.16 17.33
C GLN A 509 14.11 19.07 16.42
N LEU A 510 12.76 18.95 16.42
CA LEU A 510 11.94 19.75 15.50
C LEU A 510 11.75 21.19 15.98
N LEU A 511 11.47 21.38 17.27
CA LEU A 511 11.35 22.71 17.88
C LEU A 511 12.69 23.19 18.44
N GLY A 512 13.50 22.32 19.05
CA GLY A 512 14.79 22.66 19.66
C GLY A 512 15.99 22.73 18.71
N GLY A 513 15.90 22.19 17.49
CA GLY A 513 17.05 22.01 16.58
C GLY A 513 17.65 23.28 15.96
N GLY A 514 17.14 24.48 16.26
CA GLY A 514 17.67 25.76 15.78
C GLY A 514 17.41 26.10 14.30
N ASP A 515 16.94 25.15 13.48
CA ASP A 515 16.52 25.40 12.09
C ASP A 515 15.15 26.11 12.06
N ALA A 516 15.17 27.41 11.75
CA ALA A 516 13.97 28.25 11.74
C ALA A 516 12.90 27.79 10.74
N ASP A 517 13.29 27.20 9.60
CA ASP A 517 12.35 26.73 8.58
C ASP A 517 11.64 25.45 9.07
N LEU A 518 12.39 24.55 9.71
CA LEU A 518 11.83 23.34 10.33
C LEU A 518 10.90 23.70 11.49
N GLN A 519 11.31 24.66 12.33
CA GLN A 519 10.47 25.20 13.41
C GLN A 519 9.16 25.78 12.87
N GLN A 520 9.22 26.63 11.83
CA GLN A 520 8.01 27.20 11.22
C GLN A 520 7.06 26.13 10.68
N ARG A 521 7.59 25.14 9.95
CA ARG A 521 6.76 24.04 9.41
C ARG A 521 6.09 23.24 10.52
N THR A 522 6.85 22.90 11.55
CA THR A 522 6.36 22.16 12.72
C THR A 522 5.26 22.95 13.44
N LEU A 523 5.49 24.23 13.72
CA LEU A 523 4.50 25.11 14.35
C LEU A 523 3.26 25.30 13.47
N SER A 524 3.43 25.43 12.16
CA SER A 524 2.32 25.52 11.21
C SER A 524 1.45 24.27 11.23
N LYS A 525 2.06 23.07 11.30
CA LYS A 525 1.32 21.80 11.41
C LYS A 525 0.56 21.69 12.73
N ILE A 526 1.19 22.06 13.85
CA ILE A 526 0.53 22.11 15.17
C ILE A 526 -0.70 23.02 15.12
N LEU A 527 -0.55 24.21 14.53
CA LEU A 527 -1.64 25.17 14.38
C LEU A 527 -2.76 24.65 13.46
N ALA A 528 -2.41 23.98 12.36
CA ALA A 528 -3.39 23.38 11.45
C ALA A 528 -4.19 22.25 12.14
N MET A 529 -3.58 21.47 13.02
CA MET A 529 -4.28 20.44 13.81
C MET A 529 -5.23 20.99 14.86
N ALA A 530 -5.02 22.25 15.28
CA ALA A 530 -5.88 22.95 16.22
C ALA A 530 -7.14 23.52 15.57
N GLU A 531 -7.09 23.78 14.27
CA GLU A 531 -8.25 24.31 13.54
C GLU A 531 -9.33 23.22 13.46
N PRO A 532 -10.54 23.50 13.99
CA PRO A 532 -11.61 22.51 13.98
C PRO A 532 -11.95 22.16 12.53
N ALA A 533 -11.84 20.87 12.17
CA ALA A 533 -12.19 20.40 10.84
C ALA A 533 -13.55 20.98 10.42
N PRO A 534 -13.64 21.70 9.28
CA PRO A 534 -14.77 22.59 8.98
C PRO A 534 -16.15 21.90 8.92
N GLU A 535 -16.20 20.57 8.83
CA GLU A 535 -17.45 19.80 8.68
C GLU A 535 -17.74 18.80 9.83
N ALA A 536 -16.98 18.84 10.91
CA ALA A 536 -17.21 17.97 12.05
C ALA A 536 -18.50 18.35 12.80
N GLY A 537 -19.61 17.67 12.51
CA GLY A 537 -20.94 17.92 13.08
C GLY A 537 -20.94 18.08 14.61
N LYS A 538 -21.95 18.76 15.17
CA LYS A 538 -22.01 19.23 16.58
C LYS A 538 -21.60 18.22 17.67
N ASN A 539 -21.63 16.91 17.40
CA ASN A 539 -21.19 15.85 18.31
C ASN A 539 -19.66 15.62 18.35
N GLN A 540 -18.90 16.00 17.32
CA GLN A 540 -17.43 15.89 17.29
C GLN A 540 -16.72 17.03 18.04
N ARG A 541 -17.39 18.15 18.30
CA ARG A 541 -16.83 19.28 19.09
C ARG A 541 -16.42 18.90 20.52
N ARG A 542 -16.88 17.76 21.06
CA ARG A 542 -16.42 17.26 22.36
C ARG A 542 -15.08 16.51 22.31
N ARG A 543 -14.59 16.11 21.12
CA ARG A 543 -13.27 15.46 20.95
C ARG A 543 -12.13 16.43 20.64
N SER A 544 -12.40 17.71 20.39
CA SER A 544 -11.34 18.69 20.10
C SER A 544 -10.41 18.98 21.30
N GLY A 545 -10.73 18.48 22.50
CA GLY A 545 -9.80 18.49 23.64
C GLY A 545 -8.70 17.42 23.58
N GLN A 546 -8.66 16.56 22.54
CA GLN A 546 -7.72 15.43 22.48
C GLN A 546 -6.38 15.74 21.81
N ASN A 547 -6.21 16.89 21.17
CA ASN A 547 -4.95 17.22 20.46
C ASN A 547 -4.08 18.19 21.27
N ARG A 548 -3.88 17.93 22.57
CA ARG A 548 -2.97 18.74 23.39
C ARG A 548 -1.61 18.07 23.49
N PHE A 549 -0.56 18.88 23.36
CA PHE A 549 0.82 18.44 23.47
C PHE A 549 1.33 18.65 24.89
N ASP A 550 2.10 17.70 25.39
CA ASP A 550 2.64 17.74 26.75
C ASP A 550 3.90 18.64 26.84
N LEU A 551 3.84 19.68 27.67
CA LEU A 551 5.03 20.42 28.14
C LEU A 551 5.58 19.73 29.38
N TYR A 552 6.60 18.91 29.18
CA TYR A 552 7.16 18.05 30.23
C TYR A 552 8.50 18.56 30.80
N SER A 553 9.16 19.53 30.18
CA SER A 553 10.48 20.05 30.60
C SER A 553 10.56 21.57 30.48
N ALA A 554 11.31 22.22 31.37
CA ALA A 554 11.65 23.64 31.27
C ALA A 554 12.59 23.92 30.07
N ASN A 555 13.28 22.89 29.58
CA ASN A 555 14.13 22.93 28.39
C ASN A 555 13.42 22.39 27.14
N HIS A 556 12.08 22.31 27.15
CA HIS A 556 11.33 21.87 25.97
C HIS A 556 11.59 22.82 24.80
N GLY A 557 11.83 22.31 23.58
CA GLY A 557 12.23 23.17 22.44
C GLY A 557 11.21 24.24 22.03
N LEU A 558 9.97 24.14 22.50
CA LEU A 558 9.00 25.24 22.41
C LEU A 558 9.50 26.51 23.12
N MET A 559 10.23 26.41 24.24
CA MET A 559 10.79 27.56 24.95
C MET A 559 11.79 28.32 24.07
N ASP A 560 12.61 27.59 23.32
CA ASP A 560 13.55 28.18 22.35
C ASP A 560 12.80 28.87 21.21
N CYS A 561 11.71 28.27 20.72
CA CYS A 561 10.84 28.89 19.72
C CYS A 561 10.17 30.18 20.25
N LEU A 562 9.72 30.22 21.51
CA LEU A 562 9.13 31.40 22.14
C LEU A 562 10.16 32.54 22.32
N ALA A 563 11.42 32.18 22.56
CA ALA A 563 12.55 33.10 22.67
C ALA A 563 13.26 33.37 21.32
N SER A 564 12.81 32.75 20.23
CA SER A 564 13.50 32.78 18.94
C SER A 564 13.74 34.21 18.42
N PRO A 565 14.93 34.49 17.84
CA PRO A 565 15.18 35.78 17.20
C PRO A 565 14.29 35.99 15.97
N SER A 566 13.86 34.90 15.31
CA SER A 566 12.92 34.98 14.18
C SER A 566 11.55 35.40 14.66
N ALA A 567 11.13 36.63 14.29
CA ALA A 567 9.84 37.17 14.67
C ALA A 567 8.67 36.28 14.22
N SER A 568 8.81 35.61 13.07
CA SER A 568 7.78 34.73 12.52
C SER A 568 7.66 33.42 13.31
N VAL A 569 8.78 32.73 13.60
CA VAL A 569 8.79 31.53 14.47
C VAL A 569 8.20 31.88 15.83
N ARG A 570 8.68 32.97 16.45
CA ARG A 570 8.21 33.42 17.75
C ARG A 570 6.71 33.72 17.77
N ALA A 571 6.20 34.43 16.75
CA ALA A 571 4.76 34.71 16.65
C ALA A 571 3.92 33.44 16.52
N MET A 572 4.36 32.47 15.70
CA MET A 572 3.70 31.17 15.58
C MET A 572 3.78 30.36 16.87
N ALA A 573 4.91 30.37 17.56
CA ALA A 573 5.12 29.66 18.82
C ALA A 573 4.17 30.16 19.91
N TRP A 574 4.01 31.48 20.04
CA TRP A 574 3.05 32.06 20.99
C TRP A 574 1.60 31.69 20.65
N LYS A 575 1.25 31.58 19.36
CA LYS A 575 -0.08 31.10 18.94
C LYS A 575 -0.25 29.59 19.22
N ALA A 576 0.79 28.80 18.95
CA ALA A 576 0.77 27.35 19.13
C ALA A 576 0.78 26.93 20.60
N LEU A 577 1.29 27.77 21.51
CA LEU A 577 1.33 27.51 22.95
C LEU A 577 -0.04 27.15 23.55
N GLU A 578 -1.14 27.65 22.98
CA GLU A 578 -2.51 27.29 23.40
C GLU A 578 -2.86 25.80 23.17
N GLN A 579 -2.07 25.09 22.35
CA GLN A 579 -2.19 23.65 22.10
C GLN A 579 -1.35 22.81 23.06
N PHE A 580 -0.57 23.43 23.94
CA PHE A 580 0.25 22.72 24.90
C PHE A 580 -0.37 22.76 26.31
N GLU A 581 -0.15 21.69 27.07
CA GLU A 581 -0.57 21.56 28.47
C GLU A 581 0.63 21.17 29.32
N VAL A 582 0.76 21.77 30.50
CA VAL A 582 1.86 21.43 31.41
C VAL A 582 1.54 20.08 32.03
N THR A 583 2.31 19.06 31.67
CA THR A 583 2.06 17.70 32.14
C THR A 583 2.27 17.64 33.63
N ARG A 584 1.17 17.62 34.37
CA ARG A 584 1.24 17.36 35.80
C ARG A 584 1.82 15.97 35.97
N ASN A 585 2.77 15.81 36.89
CA ASN A 585 3.15 14.50 37.39
C ASN A 585 1.90 13.89 38.02
N THR A 586 1.06 13.26 37.19
CA THR A 586 0.05 12.34 37.65
C THR A 586 0.86 11.33 38.44
N ARG A 587 0.67 11.36 39.77
CA ARG A 587 1.31 10.44 40.71
C ARG A 587 0.84 9.03 40.37
N GLY A 588 1.41 8.47 39.31
CA GLY A 588 1.19 7.15 38.78
C GLY A 588 1.90 6.16 39.69
N ARG A 589 1.28 5.93 40.84
CA ARG A 589 1.00 4.60 41.40
C ARG A 589 1.71 3.45 40.67
N GLY A 590 2.98 3.19 40.96
CA GLY A 590 3.59 1.87 40.72
C GLY A 590 5.02 1.78 40.17
N GLY A 591 5.63 2.85 39.65
CA GLY A 591 7.00 2.79 39.16
C GLY A 591 8.03 2.92 40.28
N ARG A 592 8.44 1.81 40.90
CA ARG A 592 9.62 1.77 41.79
C ARG A 592 10.88 1.99 40.93
N ASP A 593 11.53 3.14 41.12
CA ASP A 593 12.95 3.39 40.82
C ASP A 593 13.42 3.44 39.34
N GLY A 594 12.53 3.59 38.36
CA GLY A 594 12.92 3.82 36.96
C GLY A 594 13.16 5.29 36.64
N GLU A 595 14.29 5.62 36.00
CA GLU A 595 14.53 6.94 35.40
C GLU A 595 13.37 7.33 34.48
N ASN A 596 12.89 8.57 34.61
CA ASN A 596 11.80 9.07 33.79
C ASN A 596 12.31 9.31 32.36
N PRO A 597 11.76 8.66 31.32
CA PRO A 597 12.30 8.70 29.95
C PRO A 597 12.28 10.10 29.31
N LEU A 598 11.55 11.06 29.90
CA LEU A 598 11.38 12.43 29.38
C LEU A 598 12.10 13.50 30.20
N ASP A 599 12.98 13.17 31.16
CA ASP A 599 13.70 14.16 31.99
C ASP A 599 12.78 15.26 32.56
N ARG A 600 11.64 14.85 33.14
CA ARG A 600 10.57 15.78 33.51
C ARG A 600 11.03 16.82 34.54
N SER A 601 10.84 18.09 34.20
CA SER A 601 11.03 19.19 35.15
C SER A 601 9.85 19.29 36.12
N GLU A 602 10.08 19.88 37.29
CA GLU A 602 8.96 20.27 38.15
C GLU A 602 8.07 21.28 37.41
N PRO A 603 6.73 21.22 37.55
CA PRO A 603 5.81 22.16 36.91
C PRO A 603 6.16 23.63 37.19
N SER A 604 6.64 23.93 38.40
CA SER A 604 7.15 25.25 38.81
C SER A 604 8.23 25.79 37.87
N ALA A 605 9.20 24.95 37.48
CA ALA A 605 10.28 25.32 36.57
C ALA A 605 9.77 25.57 35.15
N ILE A 606 8.78 24.80 34.70
CA ILE A 606 8.13 24.99 33.38
C ILE A 606 7.38 26.33 33.35
N TYR A 607 6.61 26.63 34.42
CA TYR A 607 5.93 27.91 34.55
C TYR A 607 6.90 29.09 34.61
N ASP A 608 8.01 28.96 35.35
CA ASP A 608 9.02 30.02 35.43
C ASP A 608 9.72 30.26 34.07
N ALA A 609 10.01 29.19 33.33
CA ALA A 609 10.55 29.28 31.97
C ALA A 609 9.57 29.99 31.01
N LEU A 610 8.28 29.63 31.04
CA LEU A 610 7.23 30.28 30.22
C LEU A 610 7.10 31.77 30.55
N VAL A 611 7.06 32.13 31.84
CA VAL A 611 6.95 33.52 32.27
C VAL A 611 8.20 34.30 31.85
N THR A 612 9.39 33.75 32.07
CA THR A 612 10.66 34.39 31.68
C THR A 612 10.70 34.63 30.17
N ALA A 613 10.32 33.64 29.35
CA ALA A 613 10.21 33.80 27.90
C ALA A 613 9.18 34.87 27.50
N SER A 614 8.02 34.94 28.18
CA SER A 614 6.98 35.94 27.90
C SER A 614 7.43 37.37 28.18
N LEU A 615 8.16 37.57 29.29
CA LEU A 615 8.59 38.88 29.76
C LEU A 615 9.75 39.45 28.93
N ALA A 616 10.52 38.59 28.27
CA ALA A 616 11.56 38.98 27.32
C ALA A 616 10.98 39.62 26.03
N VAL A 617 9.71 39.37 25.70
CA VAL A 617 9.04 39.89 24.50
C VAL A 617 8.27 41.17 24.83
N LYS A 618 8.44 42.21 24.01
CA LYS A 618 7.74 43.50 24.15
C LYS A 618 6.91 43.80 22.87
N PRO A 619 5.58 43.99 22.98
CA PRO A 619 4.76 43.83 24.19
C PRO A 619 4.67 42.38 24.66
N THR A 620 4.47 42.17 25.97
CA THR A 620 4.33 40.84 26.56
C THR A 620 3.13 40.12 25.92
N PRO A 621 3.28 38.90 25.38
CA PRO A 621 2.20 38.19 24.68
C PRO A 621 1.03 37.86 25.59
N THR A 622 -0.21 38.07 25.14
CA THR A 622 -1.42 37.78 25.95
C THR A 622 -1.68 36.29 26.11
N GLN A 623 -1.12 35.46 25.23
CA GLN A 623 -1.29 34.01 25.21
C GLN A 623 -0.77 33.33 26.48
N ILE A 624 0.27 33.88 27.15
CA ILE A 624 0.75 33.34 28.43
C ILE A 624 -0.35 33.28 29.48
N VAL A 625 -1.21 34.31 29.53
CA VAL A 625 -2.30 34.40 30.51
C VAL A 625 -3.38 33.37 30.22
N ARG A 626 -3.67 33.10 28.93
CA ARG A 626 -4.66 32.10 28.50
C ARG A 626 -4.23 30.67 28.81
N VAL A 627 -2.93 30.38 28.71
CA VAL A 627 -2.38 29.06 29.00
C VAL A 627 -2.36 28.78 30.50
N LEU A 628 -2.11 29.81 31.32
CA LEU A 628 -2.14 29.72 32.78
C LEU A 628 -3.56 29.73 33.36
N GLU A 629 -4.55 30.27 32.64
CA GLU A 629 -5.94 30.42 33.09
C GLU A 629 -6.60 29.13 33.62
N PRO A 630 -6.52 27.98 32.91
CA PRO A 630 -7.15 26.74 33.38
C PRO A 630 -6.57 26.23 34.71
N GLU A 631 -5.32 26.57 35.02
CA GLU A 631 -4.56 26.07 36.16
C GLU A 631 -4.37 27.08 37.29
N VAL A 632 -5.05 28.22 37.23
CA VAL A 632 -4.97 29.35 38.17
C VAL A 632 -5.07 28.98 39.66
N ARG A 633 -5.70 27.84 39.99
CA ARG A 633 -5.84 27.37 41.37
C ARG A 633 -4.54 26.80 41.96
N GLU A 634 -3.58 26.45 41.11
CA GLU A 634 -2.28 25.96 41.56
C GLU A 634 -1.42 27.12 42.07
N PRO A 635 -0.74 26.96 43.22
CA PRO A 635 0.04 28.04 43.83
C PRO A 635 1.20 28.52 42.93
N GLU A 636 1.80 27.62 42.16
CA GLU A 636 2.87 27.93 41.22
C GLU A 636 2.36 28.81 40.07
N VAL A 637 1.17 28.54 39.56
CA VAL A 637 0.52 29.32 38.49
C VAL A 637 0.10 30.69 39.01
N ALA A 638 -0.41 30.75 40.24
CA ALA A 638 -0.69 32.00 40.94
C ALA A 638 0.57 32.89 41.04
N ALA A 639 1.72 32.31 41.41
CA ALA A 639 2.99 33.02 41.46
C ALA A 639 3.47 33.48 40.07
N ALA A 640 3.33 32.61 39.06
CA ALA A 640 3.65 32.92 37.66
C ALA A 640 2.80 34.11 37.13
N LEU A 641 1.48 34.08 37.34
CA LEU A 641 0.58 35.17 36.96
C LEU A 641 0.87 36.45 37.72
N GLN A 642 1.22 36.37 39.00
CA GLN A 642 1.63 37.55 39.79
C GLN A 642 2.87 38.21 39.18
N ARG A 643 3.85 37.41 38.75
CA ARG A 643 5.04 37.93 38.07
C ARG A 643 4.69 38.60 36.73
N VAL A 644 3.82 37.99 35.92
CA VAL A 644 3.29 38.61 34.67
C VAL A 644 2.51 39.90 34.95
N MET A 645 1.76 39.97 36.04
CA MET A 645 1.04 41.19 36.46
C MET A 645 1.99 42.31 36.88
N LEU A 646 3.12 41.99 37.51
CA LEU A 646 4.07 43.00 37.98
C LEU A 646 5.01 43.48 36.86
N GLU A 647 5.51 42.55 36.05
CA GLU A 647 6.59 42.80 35.08
C GLU A 647 6.09 42.90 33.62
N GLY A 648 4.91 42.35 33.32
CA GLY A 648 4.36 42.31 31.95
C GLY A 648 3.94 43.69 31.43
N HIS A 649 3.68 43.79 30.12
CA HIS A 649 3.34 45.04 29.46
C HIS A 649 1.89 45.04 28.91
N GLY A 650 1.26 46.22 28.93
CA GLY A 650 0.00 46.50 28.24
C GLY A 650 -1.17 45.58 28.63
N PRO A 651 -1.93 45.03 27.67
CA PRO A 651 -3.17 44.28 27.94
C PRO A 651 -2.93 42.98 28.70
N THR A 652 -1.74 42.37 28.58
CA THR A 652 -1.36 41.13 29.26
C THR A 652 -1.30 41.32 30.77
N ARG A 653 -0.77 42.47 31.21
CA ARG A 653 -0.73 42.85 32.63
C ARG A 653 -2.14 42.89 33.23
N LEU A 654 -3.06 43.54 32.52
CA LEU A 654 -4.47 43.64 32.91
C LEU A 654 -5.17 42.28 32.89
N ALA A 655 -4.85 41.42 31.92
CA ALA A 655 -5.41 40.07 31.83
C ALA A 655 -4.96 39.19 33.00
N ALA A 656 -3.67 39.20 33.36
CA ALA A 656 -3.15 38.48 34.51
C ALA A 656 -3.83 38.92 35.81
N MET A 657 -3.97 40.24 36.02
CA MET A 657 -4.67 40.79 37.19
C MET A 657 -6.14 40.30 37.27
N ARG A 658 -6.84 40.26 36.13
CA ARG A 658 -8.25 39.80 36.08
C ARG A 658 -8.39 38.33 36.47
N LEU A 659 -7.39 37.50 36.20
CA LEU A 659 -7.44 36.10 36.58
C LEU A 659 -7.14 35.89 38.06
N ILE A 660 -6.17 36.62 38.63
CA ILE A 660 -5.72 36.43 40.02
C ILE A 660 -6.80 36.86 41.04
N LEU A 661 -7.45 38.00 40.81
CA LEU A 661 -8.36 38.62 41.79
C LEU A 661 -9.59 37.75 42.14
N PRO A 662 -10.31 37.13 41.18
CA PRO A 662 -11.53 36.38 41.49
C PRO A 662 -11.28 34.95 41.97
N THR A 663 -10.18 34.34 41.56
CA THR A 663 -9.99 32.88 41.62
C THR A 663 -9.19 32.42 42.84
N SER A 664 -8.44 33.32 43.45
CA SER A 664 -7.52 32.99 44.55
C SER A 664 -8.21 32.68 45.88
N GLY A 665 -9.48 33.08 46.06
CA GLY A 665 -10.21 32.96 47.34
C GLY A 665 -9.57 33.71 48.51
N LYS A 666 -8.41 34.36 48.29
CA LYS A 666 -7.67 35.17 49.26
C LYS A 666 -8.16 36.60 49.20
N ALA A 667 -8.13 37.30 50.34
CA ALA A 667 -8.43 38.72 50.33
C ALA A 667 -7.36 39.46 49.50
N ALA A 668 -7.73 40.54 48.81
CA ALA A 668 -6.76 41.35 48.07
C ALA A 668 -5.57 41.80 48.94
N GLY A 669 -5.78 41.95 50.25
CA GLY A 669 -4.72 42.21 51.23
C GLY A 669 -3.65 41.12 51.28
N ASP A 670 -4.03 39.84 51.24
CA ASP A 670 -3.10 38.70 51.34
C ASP A 670 -2.17 38.61 50.12
N TRP A 671 -2.58 39.14 48.97
CA TRP A 671 -1.75 39.26 47.77
C TRP A 671 -0.72 40.38 47.86
N LEU A 672 -1.06 41.47 48.54
CA LEU A 672 -0.16 42.59 48.77
C LEU A 672 0.89 42.26 49.85
N VAL A 673 0.64 41.25 50.69
CA VAL A 673 1.59 40.74 51.68
C VAL A 673 2.75 40.05 50.95
N GLY A 674 3.93 40.65 51.04
CA GLY A 674 5.14 40.19 50.36
C GLY A 674 5.53 41.00 49.12
N MET A 675 4.63 41.85 48.60
CA MET A 675 4.98 42.81 47.54
C MET A 675 5.77 43.99 48.10
N THR A 676 6.78 44.45 47.34
CA THR A 676 7.50 45.71 47.61
C THR A 676 6.56 46.92 47.44
N ALA A 677 6.93 48.08 47.99
CA ALA A 677 6.13 49.30 47.84
C ALA A 677 5.85 49.63 46.35
N ASP A 678 6.87 49.48 45.50
CA ASP A 678 6.75 49.72 44.05
C ASP A 678 5.80 48.73 43.38
N GLN A 679 5.87 47.44 43.74
CA GLN A 679 4.97 46.42 43.21
C GLN A 679 3.50 46.68 43.61
N ARG A 680 3.27 47.14 44.84
CA ARG A 680 1.92 47.55 45.28
C ARG A 680 1.43 48.78 44.52
N LEU A 681 2.30 49.75 44.26
CA LEU A 681 1.97 50.94 43.47
C LEU A 681 1.62 50.58 42.03
N ILE A 682 2.40 49.69 41.39
CA ILE A 682 2.12 49.16 40.05
C ILE A 682 0.76 48.47 40.05
N THR A 683 0.51 47.58 41.02
CA THR A 683 -0.76 46.85 41.15
C THR A 683 -1.93 47.83 41.32
N ALA A 684 -1.80 48.83 42.19
CA ALA A 684 -2.80 49.86 42.42
C ALA A 684 -3.09 50.69 41.15
N ARG A 685 -2.06 51.03 40.38
CA ARG A 685 -2.18 51.78 39.13
C ARG A 685 -2.95 50.98 38.08
N VAL A 686 -2.59 49.72 37.90
CA VAL A 686 -3.27 48.79 36.97
C VAL A 686 -4.73 48.60 37.39
N TRP A 687 -5.00 48.57 38.70
CA TRP A 687 -6.35 48.49 39.23
C TRP A 687 -7.17 49.76 38.94
N TYR A 688 -6.57 50.93 39.12
CA TYR A 688 -7.18 52.23 38.83
C TYR A 688 -7.46 52.42 37.34
N GLU A 689 -6.54 52.00 36.45
CA GLU A 689 -6.75 52.01 34.99
C GLU A 689 -7.94 51.15 34.55
N ARG A 690 -8.28 50.10 35.33
CA ARG A 690 -9.40 49.19 35.03
C ARG A 690 -10.74 49.68 35.57
N TYR A 691 -10.74 50.33 36.72
CA TYR A 691 -11.92 50.92 37.36
C TYR A 691 -11.67 52.40 37.56
N PRO A 692 -11.65 53.20 36.48
CA PRO A 692 -11.61 54.65 36.63
C PRO A 692 -12.79 55.02 37.51
N MET A 693 -12.50 55.66 38.65
CA MET A 693 -13.57 56.12 39.52
C MET A 693 -14.48 57.03 38.68
N PRO A 694 -15.82 56.86 38.76
CA PRO A 694 -16.72 57.76 38.05
C PRO A 694 -16.36 59.20 38.44
N GLU A 695 -16.13 60.06 37.45
CA GLU A 695 -15.75 61.48 37.66
C GLU A 695 -16.87 62.34 38.29
N GLY A 696 -17.91 61.71 38.85
CA GLY A 696 -18.99 62.38 39.57
C GLY A 696 -18.90 62.15 41.08
N ASP A 697 -18.79 63.24 41.84
CA ASP A 697 -18.97 63.37 43.28
C ASP A 697 -17.90 62.76 44.22
N VAL A 698 -16.68 63.32 44.16
CA VAL A 698 -15.83 63.38 45.36
C VAL A 698 -15.53 64.85 45.69
N ALA A 699 -16.60 65.60 46.00
CA ALA A 699 -16.48 66.82 46.77
C ALA A 699 -16.19 66.44 48.23
N THR A 700 -15.00 66.80 48.68
CA THR A 700 -14.63 67.19 50.05
C THR A 700 -15.61 66.79 51.17
N THR A 701 -15.30 65.71 51.88
CA THR A 701 -15.29 65.65 53.36
C THR A 701 -14.98 64.21 53.78
N VAL A 702 -13.73 63.94 54.16
CA VAL A 702 -13.41 62.78 55.01
C VAL A 702 -12.87 63.36 56.30
N ASP A 703 -13.70 63.27 57.33
CA ASP A 703 -13.32 63.54 58.71
C ASP A 703 -12.28 62.50 59.16
N PRO A 704 -11.04 62.91 59.50
CA PRO A 704 -9.98 61.98 59.92
C PRO A 704 -10.30 61.24 61.23
N ALA A 705 -11.34 61.63 61.97
CA ALA A 705 -11.73 60.95 63.21
C ALA A 705 -12.54 59.66 63.00
N ALA A 706 -13.14 59.43 61.82
CA ALA A 706 -13.97 58.26 61.56
C ALA A 706 -13.17 56.98 61.18
N ALA A 707 -11.89 57.12 60.79
CA ALA A 707 -11.07 56.01 60.32
C ALA A 707 -10.52 55.09 61.44
N ALA A 708 -10.64 55.48 62.71
CA ALA A 708 -10.06 54.75 63.84
C ALA A 708 -11.00 53.71 64.52
N LYS A 709 -12.23 53.51 64.04
CA LYS A 709 -13.24 52.68 64.75
C LYS A 709 -13.88 51.53 63.97
N ALA A 710 -13.41 51.19 62.77
CA ALA A 710 -13.98 50.09 61.97
C ALA A 710 -13.15 48.80 62.06
N THR A 711 -13.11 48.17 63.24
CA THR A 711 -12.69 46.77 63.40
C THR A 711 -13.91 45.87 63.48
N SER A 712 -14.52 45.55 62.33
CA SER A 712 -15.19 44.26 62.09
C SER A 712 -15.84 44.23 60.70
N LYS A 713 -15.44 43.22 59.92
CA LYS A 713 -15.92 42.79 58.59
C LYS A 713 -15.58 43.71 57.40
N PRO A 714 -14.90 43.18 56.35
CA PRO A 714 -14.62 43.96 55.16
C PRO A 714 -15.87 43.97 54.26
N THR A 715 -16.47 45.14 54.10
CA THR A 715 -17.30 45.47 52.92
C THR A 715 -16.45 46.28 51.94
N ALA A 716 -16.82 46.23 50.66
CA ALA A 716 -16.03 46.73 49.51
C ALA A 716 -15.54 48.20 49.61
N GLY A 717 -16.06 49.02 50.53
CA GLY A 717 -15.61 50.39 50.79
C GLY A 717 -14.29 50.54 51.57
N GLY A 718 -13.87 49.55 52.37
CA GLY A 718 -12.64 49.64 53.19
C GLY A 718 -11.33 49.55 52.38
N PHE A 719 -11.39 48.93 51.20
CA PHE A 719 -10.23 48.70 50.34
C PHE A 719 -9.64 50.01 49.79
N PHE A 720 -10.48 50.98 49.42
CA PHE A 720 -10.05 52.25 48.85
C PHE A 720 -9.37 53.18 49.88
N GLY A 721 -9.68 53.03 51.17
CA GLY A 721 -9.00 53.75 52.25
C GLY A 721 -7.53 53.35 52.41
N MET A 722 -7.21 52.06 52.23
CA MET A 722 -5.82 51.55 52.27
C MET A 722 -4.99 52.02 51.06
N LEU A 723 -5.59 52.10 49.87
CA LEU A 723 -4.91 52.57 48.65
C LEU A 723 -4.45 54.04 48.79
N LYS A 724 -5.28 54.87 49.43
CA LYS A 724 -4.99 56.28 49.70
C LYS A 724 -3.86 56.45 50.72
N ALA A 725 -3.72 55.54 51.68
CA ALA A 725 -2.63 55.52 52.65
C ALA A 725 -1.27 55.08 52.05
N ALA A 726 -1.28 54.15 51.08
CA ALA A 726 -0.05 53.68 50.41
C ALA A 726 0.53 54.72 49.43
N ILE A 727 -0.33 55.52 48.77
CA ILE A 727 0.08 56.58 47.84
C ILE A 727 0.58 57.84 48.59
N GLY A 728 0.14 58.04 49.84
CA GLY A 728 0.50 59.22 50.65
C GLY A 728 1.88 59.20 51.32
N ALA A 729 2.63 58.09 51.26
CA ALA A 729 3.86 57.91 52.04
C ALA A 729 5.18 58.09 51.27
N GLY A 730 5.14 58.45 49.98
CA GLY A 730 6.35 58.58 49.14
C GLY A 730 6.49 59.96 48.52
N GLY A 731 6.90 60.96 49.29
CA GLY A 731 7.17 62.31 48.79
C GLY A 731 8.42 62.91 49.42
N ASN A 732 9.56 62.73 48.77
CA ASN A 732 10.72 63.63 48.90
C ASN A 732 11.45 63.67 47.55
N GLN A 733 11.21 64.74 46.79
CA GLN A 733 12.09 65.19 45.71
C GLN A 733 13.26 65.99 46.31
N PRO A 734 14.38 66.07 45.59
CA PRO A 734 15.01 67.37 45.43
C PRO A 734 15.18 67.73 43.96
N ALA A 735 14.98 69.03 43.71
CA ALA A 735 15.18 69.70 42.44
C ALA A 735 16.66 69.98 42.17
N ASN A 736 17.06 69.93 40.89
CA ASN A 736 17.68 71.05 40.18
C ASN A 736 17.97 70.69 38.72
N ALA A 737 17.57 71.59 37.83
CA ALA A 737 18.06 71.68 36.45
C ALA A 737 19.47 72.34 36.44
N PRO A 738 20.21 72.37 35.31
CA PRO A 738 19.88 73.30 34.24
C PRO A 738 20.09 72.77 32.80
N ALA A 739 19.64 73.61 31.87
CA ALA A 739 19.66 73.49 30.41
C ALA A 739 21.06 73.60 29.78
N ASP A 740 21.20 73.04 28.57
CA ASP A 740 21.79 73.65 27.35
C ASP A 740 21.83 72.57 26.24
N GLN A 741 21.18 72.81 25.10
CA GLN A 741 21.72 73.23 23.81
C GLN A 741 22.44 72.15 22.98
N ASP A 742 22.12 72.23 21.69
CA ASP A 742 22.88 71.81 20.51
C ASP A 742 22.52 70.56 19.71
N ALA A 743 22.50 70.86 18.42
CA ALA A 743 22.14 70.09 17.26
C ALA A 743 23.16 68.97 16.94
N ASN A 744 22.68 67.92 16.28
CA ASN A 744 23.10 67.62 14.90
C ASN A 744 22.40 66.36 14.38
N ALA A 745 21.73 66.52 13.25
CA ALA A 745 21.51 65.44 12.29
C ALA A 745 22.87 65.03 11.68
N PRO A 746 22.96 63.82 11.11
CA PRO A 746 23.00 63.86 9.65
C PRO A 746 22.12 62.78 9.00
N ALA A 747 21.58 63.17 7.84
CA ALA A 747 21.07 62.29 6.82
C ALA A 747 22.15 62.09 5.75
N GLU A 748 22.45 60.86 5.39
CA GLU A 748 23.04 60.44 4.11
C GLU A 748 22.38 59.09 3.75
N ASN A 749 21.48 59.05 2.77
CA ASN A 749 21.72 58.82 1.34
C ASN A 749 22.50 57.53 1.03
N GLY A 750 21.79 56.55 0.47
CA GLY A 750 22.36 55.31 -0.05
C GLY A 750 21.28 54.37 -0.61
N ALA A 751 20.50 54.85 -1.58
CA ALA A 751 19.59 54.01 -2.35
C ALA A 751 20.37 53.30 -3.46
N GLU A 752 20.77 52.05 -3.22
CA GLU A 752 21.18 51.13 -4.28
C GLU A 752 20.02 50.19 -4.59
N THR A 753 19.57 50.27 -5.84
CA THR A 753 18.59 49.37 -6.44
C THR A 753 19.35 48.13 -6.92
N PRO A 754 19.03 46.90 -6.48
CA PRO A 754 19.48 45.73 -7.20
C PRO A 754 18.49 45.39 -8.31
N ALA A 755 19.05 45.25 -9.51
CA ALA A 755 18.40 44.82 -10.73
C ALA A 755 17.64 43.50 -10.56
N ALA A 756 16.52 43.41 -11.26
CA ALA A 756 15.75 42.18 -11.44
C ALA A 756 16.62 41.09 -12.10
N PRO A 757 16.62 39.84 -11.58
CA PRO A 757 17.11 38.72 -12.36
C PRO A 757 16.00 38.25 -13.29
N THR A 758 16.21 38.48 -14.59
CA THR A 758 15.56 37.74 -15.66
C THR A 758 16.06 36.28 -15.59
N GLN A 759 15.26 35.37 -15.03
CA GLN A 759 15.49 33.94 -15.21
C GLN A 759 14.57 33.43 -16.32
N ALA A 760 15.20 33.02 -17.41
CA ALA A 760 14.60 32.22 -18.45
C ALA A 760 14.16 30.87 -17.85
N ALA A 761 12.89 30.54 -18.02
CA ALA A 761 12.37 29.22 -17.73
C ALA A 761 12.84 28.25 -18.82
N GLU A 762 13.81 27.39 -18.49
CA GLU A 762 13.98 26.11 -19.18
C GLU A 762 12.91 25.15 -18.63
N MET A 763 11.88 24.89 -19.44
CA MET A 763 10.92 23.81 -19.21
C MET A 763 11.58 22.47 -19.58
N THR A 764 11.82 21.61 -18.59
CA THR A 764 12.02 20.17 -18.78
C THR A 764 10.75 19.44 -18.32
N PRO A 765 10.10 18.60 -19.17
CA PRO A 765 8.89 17.88 -18.81
C PRO A 765 9.24 16.50 -18.24
N ASP A 766 9.39 16.40 -16.93
CA ASP A 766 9.28 15.14 -16.18
C ASP A 766 8.14 15.29 -15.16
N MET A 767 6.89 15.14 -15.62
CA MET A 767 5.71 15.17 -14.76
C MET A 767 5.49 13.79 -14.14
N GLN A 768 6.09 13.56 -12.97
CA GLN A 768 5.68 12.48 -12.06
C GLN A 768 4.39 12.86 -11.33
N ALA A 769 3.49 11.88 -11.15
CA ALA A 769 2.23 12.03 -10.42
C ALA A 769 2.44 12.69 -9.03
N PRO A 770 1.60 13.66 -8.61
CA PRO A 770 1.65 14.14 -7.24
C PRO A 770 1.29 13.00 -6.27
N LEU A 771 2.23 12.70 -5.37
CA LEU A 771 2.26 11.58 -4.40
C LEU A 771 1.15 11.58 -3.32
N SER A 772 0.04 12.29 -3.53
CA SER A 772 -0.93 12.63 -2.49
C SER A 772 -2.39 12.44 -2.89
N VAL A 773 -2.73 11.32 -3.55
CA VAL A 773 -4.15 10.94 -3.74
C VAL A 773 -4.83 10.60 -2.39
N GLY A 774 -4.06 10.18 -1.37
CA GLY A 774 -4.57 9.93 -0.01
C GLY A 774 -4.57 11.14 0.94
N LEU A 775 -3.85 12.22 0.60
CA LEU A 775 -3.65 13.39 1.46
C LEU A 775 -4.60 14.56 1.13
N LEU A 776 -5.31 14.49 0.00
CA LEU A 776 -6.35 15.45 -0.37
C LEU A 776 -7.73 14.86 -0.05
N ARG A 777 -8.12 14.88 1.23
CA ARG A 777 -9.55 14.85 1.59
C ARG A 777 -10.13 16.20 1.18
N ILE A 778 -10.76 16.26 0.02
CA ILE A 778 -11.31 17.50 -0.52
C ILE A 778 -12.65 17.78 0.19
N THR A 779 -12.61 18.61 1.23
CA THR A 779 -13.75 19.47 1.56
C THR A 779 -13.84 20.51 0.45
N VAL A 780 -14.98 20.58 -0.24
CA VAL A 780 -15.29 21.67 -1.17
C VAL A 780 -15.33 22.95 -0.35
N ILE A 781 -14.23 23.70 -0.31
CA ILE A 781 -14.19 25.02 0.30
C ILE A 781 -14.94 25.94 -0.66
N GLU A 782 -16.11 26.44 -0.26
CA GLU A 782 -16.85 27.48 -0.99
C GLU A 782 -15.88 28.62 -1.37
N GLY A 783 -15.57 28.74 -2.66
CA GLY A 783 -14.72 29.80 -3.22
C GLY A 783 -13.41 29.35 -3.87
N GLN A 784 -12.96 28.10 -3.71
CA GLN A 784 -11.88 27.54 -4.56
C GLN A 784 -12.48 26.63 -5.62
N THR A 785 -12.50 27.10 -6.87
CA THR A 785 -13.15 26.41 -7.98
C THR A 785 -12.35 25.25 -8.58
N ARG A 786 -11.06 25.09 -8.27
CA ARG A 786 -10.23 24.06 -8.93
C ARG A 786 -8.95 23.67 -8.17
N PRO A 787 -8.95 22.57 -7.39
CA PRO A 787 -7.71 21.98 -6.86
C PRO A 787 -6.73 21.48 -7.96
N PRO A 788 -5.41 21.67 -7.80
CA PRO A 788 -4.40 21.32 -8.80
C PRO A 788 -4.34 19.84 -9.20
N ILE A 789 -4.82 18.93 -8.35
CA ILE A 789 -4.90 17.49 -8.67
C ILE A 789 -5.88 17.21 -9.82
N PHE A 790 -6.85 18.10 -10.04
CA PHE A 790 -7.84 17.95 -11.10
C PHE A 790 -7.28 18.31 -12.48
N ASP A 791 -6.38 19.29 -12.56
CA ASP A 791 -5.71 19.69 -13.80
C ASP A 791 -4.80 18.56 -14.29
N TRP A 792 -3.96 18.06 -13.39
CA TRP A 792 -3.09 16.90 -13.66
C TRP A 792 -3.90 15.66 -14.08
N PHE A 793 -5.02 15.37 -13.43
CA PHE A 793 -5.83 14.21 -13.78
C PHE A 793 -6.52 14.38 -15.15
N GLY A 794 -7.04 15.58 -15.44
CA GLY A 794 -7.59 15.91 -16.75
C GLY A 794 -6.57 15.71 -17.87
N GLU A 795 -5.31 16.07 -17.61
CA GLU A 795 -4.18 15.82 -18.49
C GLU A 795 -3.88 14.31 -18.65
N GLN A 796 -3.82 13.54 -17.55
CA GLN A 796 -3.58 12.09 -17.62
C GLN A 796 -4.69 11.33 -18.39
N MET A 797 -5.94 11.76 -18.25
CA MET A 797 -7.06 11.17 -19.02
C MET A 797 -7.03 11.58 -20.49
N ALA A 798 -6.65 12.83 -20.79
CA ALA A 798 -6.42 13.26 -22.16
C ALA A 798 -5.26 12.49 -22.83
N GLU A 799 -4.33 11.96 -22.03
CA GLU A 799 -3.19 11.13 -22.45
C GLU A 799 -3.47 9.60 -22.41
N ASP A 800 -4.70 9.15 -22.09
CA ASP A 800 -5.12 7.74 -21.94
C ASP A 800 -4.30 6.92 -20.90
N LEU A 801 -3.68 7.61 -19.92
CA LEU A 801 -2.92 7.01 -18.83
C LEU A 801 -3.83 6.79 -17.61
N ARG A 802 -4.48 5.63 -17.52
CA ARG A 802 -5.52 5.34 -16.51
C ARG A 802 -4.95 4.82 -15.17
N PRO A 803 -5.12 5.54 -14.04
CA PRO A 803 -4.77 5.03 -12.71
C PRO A 803 -5.75 3.94 -12.22
N ARG A 804 -5.37 3.16 -11.19
CA ARG A 804 -6.21 2.06 -10.67
C ARG A 804 -7.50 2.60 -9.97
N PRO A 805 -8.70 2.12 -10.37
CA PRO A 805 -10.02 2.43 -9.77
C PRO A 805 -10.10 2.69 -8.26
N ARG A 806 -9.52 1.80 -7.45
CA ARG A 806 -9.61 1.86 -5.98
C ARG A 806 -8.80 2.98 -5.34
N GLN A 807 -7.70 3.39 -5.97
CA GLN A 807 -6.75 4.33 -5.36
C GLN A 807 -7.31 5.75 -5.32
N TRP A 808 -8.15 6.13 -6.27
CA TRP A 808 -8.74 7.47 -6.34
C TRP A 808 -10.17 7.51 -5.80
N ALA A 809 -10.93 6.40 -5.76
CA ALA A 809 -12.25 6.35 -5.12
C ALA A 809 -12.20 6.77 -3.64
N GLN A 810 -11.04 6.59 -3.01
CA GLN A 810 -10.76 7.02 -1.65
C GLN A 810 -10.50 8.53 -1.51
N ALA A 811 -10.13 9.24 -2.60
CA ALA A 811 -9.88 10.68 -2.59
C ALA A 811 -11.18 11.50 -2.55
N PHE A 812 -12.27 10.95 -3.10
CA PHE A 812 -13.59 11.57 -3.06
C PHE A 812 -14.35 11.09 -1.83
N ALA A 813 -14.55 11.98 -0.86
CA ALA A 813 -15.09 11.65 0.47
C ALA A 813 -16.51 11.05 0.43
N ASN A 814 -17.29 11.35 -0.62
CA ASN A 814 -18.61 10.78 -0.85
C ASN A 814 -18.99 10.81 -2.36
N PRO A 815 -20.01 10.03 -2.78
CA PRO A 815 -20.52 10.05 -4.15
C PRO A 815 -21.15 11.39 -4.59
N ASP A 816 -21.58 12.21 -3.64
CA ASP A 816 -22.22 13.50 -3.94
C ASP A 816 -21.21 14.53 -4.44
N ALA A 817 -19.96 14.49 -3.94
CA ALA A 817 -18.85 15.30 -4.44
C ALA A 817 -18.48 14.92 -5.89
N LEU A 818 -18.58 13.63 -6.24
CA LEU A 818 -18.39 13.15 -7.61
C LEU A 818 -19.49 13.65 -8.55
N LEU A 819 -20.75 13.68 -8.10
CA LEU A 819 -21.86 14.25 -8.86
C LEU A 819 -21.68 15.73 -9.14
N ILE A 820 -21.21 16.49 -8.15
CA ILE A 820 -20.92 17.92 -8.29
C ILE A 820 -19.78 18.12 -9.30
N GLY A 821 -18.73 17.29 -9.23
CA GLY A 821 -17.61 17.34 -10.19
C GLY A 821 -18.01 16.96 -11.62
N MET A 822 -18.93 16.01 -11.79
CA MET A 822 -19.51 15.68 -13.11
C MET A 822 -20.31 16.82 -13.74
N ALA A 823 -20.82 17.76 -12.92
CA ALA A 823 -21.52 18.95 -13.39
C ALA A 823 -20.56 20.10 -13.76
N SER A 824 -19.25 19.89 -13.68
CA SER A 824 -18.28 20.92 -14.01
C SER A 824 -18.33 21.31 -15.49
N PRO A 825 -18.19 22.59 -15.84
CA PRO A 825 -18.00 23.02 -17.23
C PRO A 825 -16.64 22.59 -17.83
N ASP A 826 -15.73 22.08 -17.00
CA ASP A 826 -14.42 21.55 -17.40
C ASP A 826 -14.54 20.07 -17.80
N GLU A 827 -14.61 19.81 -19.11
CA GLU A 827 -14.88 18.48 -19.69
C GLU A 827 -13.93 17.37 -19.20
N PRO A 828 -12.60 17.55 -19.15
CA PRO A 828 -11.69 16.58 -18.55
C PRO A 828 -12.00 16.24 -17.08
N TYR A 829 -12.39 17.24 -16.29
CA TYR A 829 -12.74 17.04 -14.88
C TYR A 829 -14.13 16.39 -14.71
N ALA A 830 -15.10 16.72 -15.56
CA ALA A 830 -16.39 16.04 -15.56
C ALA A 830 -16.25 14.56 -15.94
N LEU A 831 -15.43 14.25 -16.95
CA LEU A 831 -15.08 12.88 -17.35
C LEU A 831 -14.33 12.14 -16.25
N ALA A 832 -13.44 12.83 -15.54
CA ALA A 832 -12.74 12.31 -14.38
C ALA A 832 -13.68 11.83 -13.28
N CYS A 833 -14.58 12.72 -12.87
CA CYS A 833 -15.57 12.41 -11.85
C CYS A 833 -16.54 11.31 -12.31
N CYS A 834 -16.79 11.19 -13.62
CA CYS A 834 -17.62 10.13 -14.19
C CYS A 834 -16.96 8.75 -14.12
N GLU A 835 -15.73 8.60 -14.62
CA GLU A 835 -14.93 7.37 -14.44
C GLU A 835 -14.77 7.05 -12.96
N ALA A 836 -14.65 8.11 -12.16
CA ALA A 836 -14.53 7.98 -10.75
C ALA A 836 -15.80 7.39 -10.10
N MET A 837 -16.96 7.82 -10.58
CA MET A 837 -18.22 7.27 -10.09
C MET A 837 -18.44 5.84 -10.58
N ILE A 838 -18.11 5.53 -11.84
CA ILE A 838 -18.27 4.20 -12.46
C ILE A 838 -17.51 3.13 -11.68
N SER A 839 -16.28 3.42 -11.24
CA SER A 839 -15.46 2.43 -10.56
C SER A 839 -15.88 2.15 -9.11
N THR A 840 -16.54 3.10 -8.45
CA THR A 840 -17.03 2.94 -7.07
C THR A 840 -18.17 1.93 -6.94
N VAL A 841 -18.85 1.58 -8.04
CA VAL A 841 -20.11 0.82 -8.03
C VAL A 841 -19.98 -0.68 -8.37
N VAL A 842 -18.75 -1.23 -8.42
CA VAL A 842 -18.41 -2.67 -8.66
C VAL A 842 -18.27 -3.07 -10.14
N ALA A 843 -17.35 -4.02 -10.38
CA ALA A 843 -16.72 -4.44 -11.65
C ALA A 843 -17.64 -4.40 -12.87
N PRO A 844 -17.33 -3.61 -13.90
CA PRO A 844 -18.26 -3.29 -14.95
C PRO A 844 -18.50 -4.49 -15.87
N THR A 845 -19.75 -4.80 -16.14
CA THR A 845 -20.12 -5.34 -17.45
C THR A 845 -19.77 -4.27 -18.50
N PRO A 846 -19.04 -4.61 -19.58
CA PRO A 846 -18.52 -3.63 -20.55
C PRO A 846 -19.57 -2.64 -21.09
N GLY A 847 -20.84 -3.06 -21.22
CA GLY A 847 -21.92 -2.22 -21.74
C GLY A 847 -22.41 -1.10 -20.80
N THR A 848 -22.41 -1.30 -19.48
CA THR A 848 -22.95 -0.30 -18.53
C THR A 848 -22.00 0.88 -18.37
N ALA A 849 -20.68 0.61 -18.37
CA ALA A 849 -19.66 1.66 -18.34
C ALA A 849 -19.68 2.52 -19.62
N GLU A 850 -19.89 1.91 -20.79
CA GLU A 850 -20.02 2.64 -22.06
C GLU A 850 -21.30 3.48 -22.13
N GLN A 851 -22.44 2.99 -21.63
CA GLN A 851 -23.68 3.77 -21.58
C GLN A 851 -23.56 4.98 -20.64
N LEU A 852 -22.90 4.83 -19.49
CA LEU A 852 -22.65 5.92 -18.55
C LEU A 852 -21.69 6.97 -19.12
N ARG A 853 -20.62 6.53 -19.78
CA ARG A 853 -19.72 7.43 -20.52
C ARG A 853 -20.47 8.18 -21.62
N ALA A 854 -21.27 7.47 -22.42
CA ALA A 854 -22.02 8.07 -23.53
C ALA A 854 -23.02 9.13 -23.03
N ALA A 855 -23.74 8.84 -21.92
CA ALA A 855 -24.64 9.81 -21.29
C ALA A 855 -23.88 11.04 -20.76
N ALA A 856 -22.74 10.84 -20.08
CA ALA A 856 -21.94 11.94 -19.55
C ALA A 856 -21.38 12.85 -20.67
N VAL A 857 -20.84 12.26 -21.74
CA VAL A 857 -20.33 13.00 -22.92
C VAL A 857 -21.46 13.75 -23.64
N GLN A 858 -22.62 13.11 -23.82
CA GLN A 858 -23.77 13.74 -24.48
C GLN A 858 -24.33 14.93 -23.68
N HIS A 859 -24.30 14.87 -22.34
CA HIS A 859 -24.79 15.94 -21.47
C HIS A 859 -23.77 17.05 -21.22
N ALA A 860 -22.45 16.78 -21.24
CA ALA A 860 -21.42 17.80 -21.06
C ALA A 860 -21.45 18.89 -22.17
N GLY A 861 -21.78 18.51 -23.41
CA GLY A 861 -21.79 19.43 -24.55
C GLY A 861 -23.02 20.34 -24.70
N SER A 862 -24.08 20.16 -23.90
CA SER A 862 -25.40 20.78 -24.16
C SER A 862 -25.84 21.89 -23.20
N ILE A 863 -25.02 22.32 -22.24
CA ILE A 863 -25.54 22.98 -21.04
C ILE A 863 -25.04 24.42 -20.88
N GLN A 864 -25.99 25.35 -20.68
CA GLN A 864 -25.76 26.78 -20.47
C GLN A 864 -25.96 27.23 -19.00
N ASP A 865 -26.46 26.36 -18.11
CA ASP A 865 -26.78 26.70 -16.70
C ASP A 865 -26.34 25.60 -15.69
N PRO A 866 -25.36 25.87 -14.81
CA PRO A 866 -24.78 24.89 -13.86
C PRO A 866 -25.71 24.39 -12.74
N VAL A 867 -26.75 25.15 -12.38
CA VAL A 867 -27.61 24.77 -11.23
C VAL A 867 -28.65 23.72 -11.65
N GLN A 868 -29.19 23.82 -12.86
CA GLN A 868 -30.07 22.78 -13.43
C GLN A 868 -29.30 21.49 -13.75
N GLN A 869 -27.97 21.60 -13.92
CA GLN A 869 -27.04 20.53 -14.25
C GLN A 869 -26.91 19.51 -13.10
N ALA A 870 -26.83 19.98 -11.86
CA ALA A 870 -26.71 19.12 -10.68
C ALA A 870 -27.99 18.29 -10.43
N GLU A 871 -29.18 18.88 -10.61
CA GLU A 871 -30.46 18.17 -10.43
C GLU A 871 -30.69 17.11 -11.53
N GLN A 872 -30.35 17.42 -12.78
CA GLN A 872 -30.44 16.47 -13.88
C GLN A 872 -29.46 15.31 -13.72
N LEU A 873 -28.20 15.60 -13.33
CA LEU A 873 -27.19 14.56 -13.06
C LEU A 873 -27.55 13.71 -11.84
N ALA A 874 -28.12 14.32 -10.79
CA ALA A 874 -28.65 13.58 -9.64
C ALA A 874 -29.79 12.63 -10.08
N THR A 875 -30.67 13.07 -10.99
CA THR A 875 -31.78 12.24 -11.51
C THR A 875 -31.26 11.08 -12.39
N ILE A 876 -30.30 11.35 -13.27
CA ILE A 876 -29.63 10.31 -14.07
C ILE A 876 -28.96 9.31 -13.14
N TRP A 877 -28.25 9.78 -12.11
CA TRP A 877 -27.57 8.90 -11.16
C TRP A 877 -28.51 8.06 -10.31
N GLN A 878 -29.64 8.62 -9.88
CA GLN A 878 -30.68 7.82 -9.22
C GLN A 878 -31.24 6.75 -10.14
N THR A 879 -31.42 7.07 -11.43
CA THR A 879 -31.86 6.10 -12.45
C THR A 879 -30.82 5.00 -12.65
N VAL A 880 -29.53 5.35 -12.66
CA VAL A 880 -28.41 4.41 -12.78
C VAL A 880 -28.33 3.52 -11.54
N LYS A 881 -28.42 4.08 -10.33
CA LYS A 881 -28.51 3.30 -9.09
C LYS A 881 -29.69 2.34 -9.12
N GLN A 882 -30.83 2.77 -9.64
CA GLN A 882 -32.02 1.95 -9.77
C GLN A 882 -31.85 0.83 -10.81
N GLN A 883 -31.25 1.10 -11.97
CA GLN A 883 -30.95 0.08 -12.98
C GLN A 883 -29.89 -0.92 -12.50
N LEU A 884 -28.86 -0.46 -11.79
CA LEU A 884 -27.88 -1.32 -11.13
C LEU A 884 -28.52 -2.12 -10.00
N ALA A 885 -29.43 -1.52 -9.24
CA ALA A 885 -30.22 -2.23 -8.25
C ALA A 885 -31.00 -3.35 -8.92
N GLU A 886 -31.70 -3.08 -10.03
CA GLU A 886 -32.44 -4.09 -10.79
C GLU A 886 -31.52 -5.20 -11.31
N GLN A 887 -30.37 -4.87 -11.92
CA GLN A 887 -29.39 -5.85 -12.42
C GLN A 887 -28.72 -6.69 -11.32
N LEU A 888 -28.34 -6.07 -10.19
CA LEU A 888 -27.76 -6.79 -9.07
C LEU A 888 -28.82 -7.65 -8.37
N THR A 889 -30.05 -7.14 -8.27
CA THR A 889 -31.22 -7.88 -7.80
C THR A 889 -31.43 -9.11 -8.68
N GLU A 890 -31.36 -9.02 -10.01
CA GLU A 890 -31.41 -10.19 -10.90
C GLU A 890 -30.31 -11.24 -10.64
N GLN A 891 -29.19 -10.85 -10.02
CA GLN A 891 -28.10 -11.77 -9.65
C GLN A 891 -28.24 -12.36 -8.23
N VAL A 892 -29.08 -11.79 -7.37
CA VAL A 892 -29.34 -12.28 -6.01
C VAL A 892 -29.94 -13.70 -6.01
N PRO A 893 -30.91 -14.06 -6.88
CA PRO A 893 -31.43 -15.42 -6.95
C PRO A 893 -30.35 -16.44 -7.25
N GLY A 894 -30.31 -17.50 -6.44
CA GLY A 894 -29.35 -18.57 -6.65
C GLY A 894 -29.17 -19.44 -5.44
N LYS A 895 -28.34 -20.46 -5.61
CA LYS A 895 -27.86 -21.31 -4.53
C LYS A 895 -26.60 -20.69 -3.94
N TYR A 896 -26.55 -20.61 -2.63
CA TYR A 896 -25.44 -20.11 -1.85
C TYR A 896 -25.03 -21.16 -0.83
N LYS A 897 -23.78 -21.14 -0.43
CA LYS A 897 -23.29 -21.87 0.73
C LYS A 897 -23.11 -20.88 1.88
N MET A 898 -23.80 -21.09 2.99
CA MET A 898 -23.67 -20.24 4.17
C MET A 898 -22.61 -20.78 5.13
N THR A 899 -21.68 -19.93 5.53
CA THR A 899 -20.66 -20.25 6.53
C THR A 899 -20.67 -19.23 7.66
N LEU A 900 -20.69 -19.69 8.91
CA LEU A 900 -20.42 -18.86 10.08
C LEU A 900 -18.93 -18.90 10.41
N LYS A 901 -18.34 -17.76 10.71
CA LYS A 901 -16.95 -17.62 11.18
C LYS A 901 -16.96 -17.07 12.59
N ILE A 902 -16.58 -17.90 13.57
CA ILE A 902 -16.54 -17.47 14.97
C ILE A 902 -15.11 -17.09 15.32
N TYR A 903 -14.91 -15.83 15.69
CA TYR A 903 -13.60 -15.29 16.06
C TYR A 903 -13.32 -15.52 17.55
N GLU A 904 -12.07 -15.83 17.90
CA GLU A 904 -11.65 -15.98 19.29
C GLU A 904 -11.94 -14.70 20.11
N ARG A 905 -12.45 -14.86 21.34
CA ARG A 905 -12.83 -13.76 22.23
C ARG A 905 -11.66 -12.78 22.42
N GLY A 906 -11.88 -11.51 22.12
CA GLY A 906 -10.88 -10.44 22.28
C GLY A 906 -9.99 -10.15 21.06
N LYS A 907 -10.16 -10.87 19.93
CA LYS A 907 -9.45 -10.55 18.67
C LYS A 907 -10.40 -9.91 17.67
N GLN A 908 -10.03 -8.74 17.14
CA GLN A 908 -10.79 -8.11 16.08
C GLN A 908 -10.56 -8.82 14.73
N PRO A 909 -11.62 -8.99 13.92
CA PRO A 909 -11.54 -9.64 12.60
C PRO A 909 -10.76 -8.85 11.54
N ALA A 910 -10.39 -7.59 11.81
CA ALA A 910 -9.62 -6.75 10.90
C ALA A 910 -8.10 -6.97 10.99
N ALA A 911 -7.62 -7.68 12.01
CA ALA A 911 -6.20 -8.03 12.12
C ALA A 911 -5.88 -9.19 11.16
N ALA A 912 -4.96 -8.96 10.22
CA ALA A 912 -4.44 -10.01 9.35
C ALA A 912 -3.96 -11.20 10.21
N GLY A 913 -4.56 -12.38 10.00
CA GLY A 913 -4.24 -13.59 10.77
C GLY A 913 -5.12 -13.85 12.00
N ALA A 914 -6.24 -13.16 12.17
CA ALA A 914 -7.24 -13.53 13.19
C ALA A 914 -7.73 -14.97 12.97
N LYS A 915 -7.47 -15.85 13.94
CA LYS A 915 -7.95 -17.23 13.92
C LYS A 915 -9.47 -17.24 14.11
N PHE A 916 -10.17 -17.95 13.22
CA PHE A 916 -11.60 -18.21 13.33
C PHE A 916 -11.87 -19.69 13.07
N THR A 917 -12.98 -20.19 13.62
CA THR A 917 -13.48 -21.53 13.32
C THR A 917 -14.64 -21.39 12.33
N PRO A 918 -14.54 -21.95 11.11
CA PRO A 918 -15.64 -21.95 10.16
C PRO A 918 -16.66 -23.05 10.49
N TYR A 919 -17.95 -22.72 10.43
CA TYR A 919 -19.07 -23.64 10.58
C TYR A 919 -19.93 -23.57 9.32
N ASP A 920 -20.00 -24.69 8.60
CA ASP A 920 -20.78 -24.81 7.38
C ASP A 920 -22.26 -25.04 7.73
N LEU A 921 -23.09 -24.03 7.48
CA LEU A 921 -24.53 -24.12 7.70
C LEU A 921 -25.26 -24.73 6.50
N GLY A 922 -24.58 -25.05 5.40
CA GLY A 922 -25.15 -25.70 4.23
C GLY A 922 -25.67 -24.74 3.16
N GLU A 923 -26.50 -25.26 2.27
CA GLU A 923 -27.00 -24.52 1.11
C GLU A 923 -28.22 -23.66 1.43
N VAL A 924 -28.22 -22.44 0.92
CA VAL A 924 -29.29 -21.44 1.02
C VAL A 924 -29.77 -21.12 -0.39
N LEU A 925 -31.07 -21.18 -0.59
CA LEU A 925 -31.71 -20.70 -1.80
C LEU A 925 -32.27 -19.31 -1.51
N ILE A 926 -31.84 -18.33 -2.28
CA ILE A 926 -32.39 -16.98 -2.21
C ILE A 926 -33.41 -16.83 -3.35
N ASN A 927 -34.65 -16.49 -3.01
CA ASN A 927 -35.74 -16.27 -3.97
C ASN A 927 -36.31 -14.86 -3.80
N LEU A 928 -36.34 -14.09 -4.90
CA LEU A 928 -36.83 -12.72 -4.86
C LEU A 928 -38.35 -12.57 -4.90
N ASN A 929 -39.08 -13.58 -5.40
CA ASN A 929 -40.53 -13.50 -5.65
C ASN A 929 -41.42 -13.54 -4.39
N GLY A 930 -40.86 -13.24 -3.22
CA GLY A 930 -41.59 -13.13 -1.96
C GLY A 930 -40.77 -12.54 -0.81
N GLY A 931 -39.59 -11.97 -1.10
CA GLY A 931 -38.69 -11.44 -0.07
C GLY A 931 -38.18 -12.50 0.93
N SER A 932 -38.06 -13.77 0.52
CA SER A 932 -37.69 -14.85 1.44
C SER A 932 -36.34 -15.48 1.10
N VAL A 933 -35.52 -15.69 2.13
CA VAL A 933 -34.29 -16.47 2.09
C VAL A 933 -34.58 -17.81 2.77
N ALA A 934 -34.28 -18.94 2.13
CA ALA A 934 -34.51 -20.25 2.72
C ALA A 934 -33.21 -21.05 2.82
N LEU A 935 -32.92 -21.60 3.99
CA LEU A 935 -31.78 -22.49 4.23
C LEU A 935 -32.26 -23.94 4.11
N GLY A 936 -32.07 -24.55 2.93
CA GLY A 936 -32.70 -25.83 2.60
C GLY A 936 -34.24 -25.74 2.72
N PRO A 937 -34.90 -26.58 3.53
CA PRO A 937 -36.34 -26.48 3.78
C PRO A 937 -36.73 -25.47 4.87
N GLU A 938 -35.78 -24.92 5.64
CA GLU A 938 -36.08 -24.03 6.75
C GLU A 938 -36.07 -22.56 6.29
N PRO A 939 -37.18 -21.82 6.41
CA PRO A 939 -37.21 -20.41 6.06
C PRO A 939 -36.38 -19.59 7.06
N LEU A 940 -35.61 -18.64 6.55
CA LEU A 940 -34.95 -17.60 7.33
C LEU A 940 -35.69 -16.29 7.15
N ASP A 941 -35.92 -15.58 8.26
CA ASP A 941 -36.47 -14.23 8.21
C ASP A 941 -35.38 -13.30 7.70
N ALA A 942 -35.47 -12.94 6.42
CA ALA A 942 -34.52 -12.08 5.76
C ALA A 942 -35.22 -11.04 4.91
N GLU A 943 -34.67 -9.84 4.87
CA GLU A 943 -35.18 -8.73 4.07
C GLU A 943 -34.06 -8.16 3.19
N LEU A 944 -34.41 -7.76 1.98
CA LEU A 944 -33.50 -7.00 1.12
C LEU A 944 -33.56 -5.53 1.51
N VAL A 945 -32.43 -5.00 1.98
CA VAL A 945 -32.31 -3.61 2.35
C VAL A 945 -31.92 -2.80 1.11
N ALA A 946 -32.77 -1.84 0.74
CA ALA A 946 -32.61 -1.02 -0.47
C ALA A 946 -31.29 -0.23 -0.53
N THR A 947 -30.61 -0.01 0.61
CA THR A 947 -29.33 0.70 0.71
C THR A 947 -28.55 0.12 1.91
N PRO A 948 -27.41 -0.59 1.74
CA PRO A 948 -26.54 -0.78 0.57
C PRO A 948 -26.64 -2.18 -0.07
N PHE A 949 -27.79 -2.53 -0.67
CA PHE A 949 -28.03 -3.84 -1.31
C PHE A 949 -27.64 -5.04 -0.43
N ALA A 950 -27.90 -4.89 0.88
CA ALA A 950 -27.56 -5.89 1.87
C ALA A 950 -28.73 -6.86 2.06
N ILE A 951 -28.40 -8.12 2.31
CA ILE A 951 -29.37 -9.09 2.83
C ILE A 951 -29.36 -8.93 4.35
N SER A 952 -30.43 -8.41 4.93
CA SER A 952 -30.60 -8.29 6.37
C SER A 952 -31.25 -9.56 6.90
N LEU A 953 -30.55 -10.31 7.75
CA LEU A 953 -31.13 -11.41 8.50
C LEU A 953 -31.82 -10.82 9.74
N VAL A 954 -33.15 -10.74 9.69
CA VAL A 954 -34.00 -10.05 10.68
C VAL A 954 -33.97 -10.78 12.03
N ASN A 955 -33.86 -12.11 12.01
CA ASN A 955 -33.79 -12.94 13.20
C ASN A 955 -32.49 -13.76 13.26
N PRO A 956 -31.39 -13.19 13.77
CA PRO A 956 -30.09 -13.86 13.86
C PRO A 956 -30.14 -15.16 14.69
N GLN A 957 -31.09 -15.26 15.62
CA GLN A 957 -31.22 -16.44 16.48
C GLN A 957 -31.49 -17.72 15.67
N GLN A 958 -32.15 -17.61 14.52
CA GLN A 958 -32.36 -18.74 13.60
C GLN A 958 -31.03 -19.34 13.11
N LEU A 959 -29.95 -18.55 12.97
CA LEU A 959 -28.63 -19.06 12.60
C LEU A 959 -28.04 -19.97 13.68
N VAL A 960 -28.22 -19.58 14.95
CA VAL A 960 -27.76 -20.37 16.10
C VAL A 960 -28.58 -21.64 16.22
N ASP A 961 -29.90 -21.54 16.07
CA ASP A 961 -30.80 -22.70 16.17
C ASP A 961 -30.51 -23.73 15.06
N ILE A 962 -30.24 -23.27 13.83
CA ILE A 962 -29.83 -24.13 12.71
C ILE A 962 -28.47 -24.77 12.97
N ALA A 963 -27.50 -24.01 13.48
CA ALA A 963 -26.19 -24.54 13.82
C ALA A 963 -26.31 -25.63 14.91
N ALA A 964 -27.09 -25.37 15.96
CA ALA A 964 -27.37 -26.31 17.04
C ALA A 964 -28.02 -27.61 16.53
N LYS A 965 -29.01 -27.52 15.63
CA LYS A 965 -29.64 -28.69 14.99
C LYS A 965 -28.66 -29.53 14.18
N LYS A 966 -27.63 -28.91 13.58
CA LYS A 966 -26.55 -29.60 12.85
C LYS A 966 -25.46 -30.19 13.77
N GLY A 967 -25.68 -30.18 15.07
CA GLY A 967 -24.80 -30.82 16.06
C GLY A 967 -23.61 -29.94 16.47
N SER A 968 -23.62 -28.64 16.18
CA SER A 968 -22.61 -27.75 16.76
C SER A 968 -23.01 -27.36 18.18
N GLU A 969 -22.17 -27.65 19.17
CA GLU A 969 -22.29 -27.13 20.55
C GLU A 969 -21.94 -25.63 20.60
N LEU A 970 -22.71 -24.81 19.91
CA LEU A 970 -22.57 -23.36 19.94
C LEU A 970 -23.41 -22.77 21.08
N ASP A 971 -22.78 -22.57 22.24
CA ASP A 971 -23.37 -21.80 23.35
C ASP A 971 -23.31 -20.29 23.05
N LEU A 972 -24.03 -19.88 22.00
CA LEU A 972 -24.12 -18.50 21.54
C LEU A 972 -25.56 -18.01 21.74
N ALA A 973 -25.81 -17.23 22.78
CA ALA A 973 -27.05 -16.45 22.84
C ALA A 973 -26.86 -15.17 22.02
N LEU A 974 -27.44 -15.11 20.83
CA LEU A 974 -27.59 -13.86 20.09
C LEU A 974 -28.73 -13.08 20.74
N THR A 975 -28.55 -11.77 20.95
CA THR A 975 -29.67 -10.90 21.31
C THR A 975 -30.60 -10.79 20.09
N PRO A 976 -31.90 -11.12 20.20
CA PRO A 976 -32.83 -11.15 19.07
C PRO A 976 -32.98 -9.81 18.31
N GLU A 977 -32.47 -8.71 18.88
CA GLU A 977 -32.78 -7.35 18.43
C GLU A 977 -31.78 -6.74 17.44
N GLN A 978 -30.70 -7.44 17.06
CA GLN A 978 -29.71 -6.89 16.12
C GLN A 978 -29.68 -7.65 14.79
N PRO A 979 -30.30 -7.13 13.71
CA PRO A 979 -30.25 -7.78 12.40
C PRO A 979 -28.80 -7.91 11.90
N VAL A 980 -28.52 -8.97 11.13
CA VAL A 980 -27.21 -9.15 10.50
C VAL A 980 -27.29 -8.67 9.05
N ASN A 981 -26.69 -7.52 8.75
CA ASN A 981 -26.60 -7.01 7.39
C ASN A 981 -25.44 -7.68 6.66
N LEU A 982 -25.75 -8.44 5.60
CA LEU A 982 -24.78 -9.08 4.72
C LEU A 982 -24.56 -8.19 3.50
N GLU A 983 -23.38 -7.58 3.40
CA GLU A 983 -23.00 -6.68 2.30
C GLU A 983 -22.36 -7.47 1.14
N PRO A 984 -22.48 -7.00 -0.12
CA PRO A 984 -21.85 -7.63 -1.26
C PRO A 984 -20.31 -7.72 -1.13
N ALA A 985 -19.75 -8.92 -1.29
CA ALA A 985 -18.32 -9.21 -1.17
C ALA A 985 -17.64 -9.53 -2.53
N GLY A 986 -18.37 -9.37 -3.65
CA GLY A 986 -17.88 -9.65 -5.02
C GLY A 986 -18.16 -11.08 -5.50
N ALA A 987 -18.18 -11.28 -6.84
CA ALA A 987 -18.54 -12.56 -7.50
C ALA A 987 -19.91 -13.13 -7.08
N GLY A 988 -20.84 -12.26 -6.68
CA GLY A 988 -22.15 -12.63 -6.14
C GLY A 988 -22.13 -13.07 -4.68
N ASN A 989 -21.01 -13.04 -3.96
CA ASN A 989 -20.94 -13.40 -2.55
C ASN A 989 -21.43 -12.27 -1.62
N TYR A 990 -21.85 -12.61 -0.41
CA TYR A 990 -22.23 -11.64 0.63
C TYR A 990 -21.53 -11.95 1.95
N SER A 991 -21.21 -10.92 2.75
CA SER A 991 -20.61 -11.09 4.07
C SER A 991 -21.08 -10.03 5.07
N GLY A 992 -21.28 -10.43 6.32
CA GLY A 992 -21.66 -9.52 7.41
C GLY A 992 -21.10 -9.96 8.75
N LYS A 993 -21.27 -9.13 9.78
CA LYS A 993 -20.77 -9.38 11.14
C LYS A 993 -21.81 -9.01 12.19
N VAL A 994 -21.88 -9.81 13.25
CA VAL A 994 -22.71 -9.55 14.43
C VAL A 994 -21.93 -9.81 15.71
N ASN A 995 -22.16 -9.00 16.74
CA ASN A 995 -21.53 -9.17 18.06
C ASN A 995 -22.45 -9.96 18.98
N ALA A 996 -21.96 -11.08 19.53
CA ALA A 996 -22.66 -11.93 20.48
C ALA A 996 -21.83 -12.10 21.75
N ARG A 997 -22.26 -11.49 22.86
CA ARG A 997 -21.60 -11.61 24.19
C ARG A 997 -20.07 -11.38 24.19
N GLY A 998 -19.58 -10.48 23.34
CA GLY A 998 -18.15 -10.15 23.24
C GLY A 998 -17.34 -11.08 22.31
N GLN A 999 -18.01 -11.95 21.55
CA GLN A 999 -17.46 -12.61 20.38
C GLN A 999 -18.03 -11.97 19.11
N VAL A 1000 -17.18 -11.80 18.10
CA VAL A 1000 -17.62 -11.39 16.75
C VAL A 1000 -17.95 -12.66 15.97
N ILE A 1001 -19.11 -12.69 15.33
CA ILE A 1001 -19.51 -13.76 14.42
C ILE A 1001 -19.57 -13.14 13.02
N GLY A 1002 -18.75 -13.65 12.10
CA GLY A 1002 -18.89 -13.38 10.68
C GLY A 1002 -19.88 -14.33 10.03
N VAL A 1003 -20.69 -13.83 9.11
CA VAL A 1003 -21.60 -14.63 8.29
C VAL A 1003 -21.22 -14.42 6.84
N GLU A 1004 -21.03 -15.49 6.07
CA GLU A 1004 -20.70 -15.44 4.65
C GLU A 1004 -21.65 -16.30 3.83
N LEU A 1005 -22.14 -15.74 2.71
CA LEU A 1005 -22.87 -16.45 1.66
C LEU A 1005 -21.98 -16.52 0.42
N ILE A 1006 -21.60 -17.74 0.04
CA ILE A 1006 -20.75 -17.99 -1.13
C ILE A 1006 -21.62 -18.56 -2.25
N ARG A 1007 -21.78 -17.84 -3.35
CA ARG A 1007 -22.60 -18.26 -4.48
C ARG A 1007 -22.06 -19.58 -5.03
N GLN A 1008 -22.95 -20.55 -5.22
CA GLN A 1008 -22.63 -21.82 -5.86
C GLN A 1008 -22.88 -21.70 -7.38
N PRO A 1009 -22.04 -22.34 -8.21
CA PRO A 1009 -22.15 -22.29 -9.68
C PRO A 1009 -23.41 -22.97 -10.22
#